data_AF-A0AA39GZV5-F1
#
_entry.id   AF-A0AA39GZV5-F1
#
_cell.length_a   1.000
_cell.length_b   1.000
_cell.length_c   1.000
_cell.angle_alpha   90.00
_cell.angle_beta   90.00
_cell.angle_gamma   90.00
#
_symmetry.space_group_name_H-M   'P 1'
#
loop_
_entity.id
_entity.type
_entity.pdbx_description
1 polymer ?
#
loop_
_entity_poly.entity_id
_entity_poly.type
_entity_poly.pdbx_seq_one_letter_code
_entity_poly.pdbx_strand_id
1 'polypeptide(L)'
;MSARSSTRSVEVGDQISVITNATVEAISSSQVLIRFAPTPAQRRSTARYKVEWSTSEDFDIIAGSSITPHSRQTSIVIGGLTYGERYTFRVTALSLRGIIGCPVTCIPHVLRISCWNDDPDTSACGSVHRDNVAALYEDVEKYRSSTVWQRVFPKSTASGGKKKRGAFKNIFSSTSKFVKHVNKGTFLASIVYTDDRILCTMDDTIPIMVIDDEQRSISNEDMNWLVKASLCWDQVAELHEREAVWNSSTLMKSKVIDTVLMMQKALEIRDLGRIHHHLMSPTSDVTFIITVQFLGESSKSQSLTKLTSLNKFLRKKTCCDAVNVIVQEIVGIINSFEASQIPVEKGLYLCYLKLFSSLSSLHVVVPTHQPNMMPFTKLRDNPYVTREEWDAFIDPDVDMPAQRQFLHQLLSKSRTLATDLGLDELSADRLRFFSFCFGEFRNMFLFWLLPQTSEVCVVSTSTFVGVPLGCMTVPLPSFELFFFLTYNPIFIHNYARLSLFLEHYIMVTHYEQRQCLLETDAQVYNELNEKLTSFQNQLDLIWKQARWLSHTVSLAREKNTNSSVETARYLSPNTENPIFTPYILGAEKMQAITEGRASVDGFSSIDQLYMESSFATSDRVALSSKQTSCETLPCSPMGEGADTTVIRVYAAYNCGLTKGTSVRLQVSPTTTSKEVVELVVEQISKITSSNDSPLEFCLVVVIGARERRLRDDFPPLKLQNPWSKGKLFVRRRQCLLAAIQNGNEAAV
;
A
#
# COMPACT_ATOMS: atom_id res chain seq x y z
N MET A 1 33.74 59.64 -57.82
CA MET A 1 33.26 58.25 -57.63
C MET A 1 32.93 58.12 -56.15
N SER A 2 31.67 58.21 -55.73
CA SER A 2 30.63 57.16 -55.82
C SER A 2 30.99 55.92 -55.01
N ALA A 3 30.69 55.97 -53.71
CA ALA A 3 30.50 54.78 -52.88
C ALA A 3 29.02 54.39 -52.99
N ARG A 4 28.73 53.16 -53.44
CA ARG A 4 27.36 52.68 -53.62
C ARG A 4 26.74 52.32 -52.27
N SER A 5 25.43 52.54 -52.15
CA SER A 5 24.61 51.89 -51.13
C SER A 5 24.48 50.40 -51.42
N SER A 6 24.36 49.61 -50.36
CA SER A 6 23.88 48.23 -50.41
C SER A 6 22.88 48.00 -49.28
N THR A 7 21.67 48.56 -49.45
CA THR A 7 20.50 48.19 -48.65
C THR A 7 20.23 46.70 -48.83
N ARG A 8 20.61 45.89 -47.84
CA ARG A 8 20.23 44.48 -47.80
C ARG A 8 18.88 44.41 -47.09
N SER A 9 17.84 44.05 -47.83
CA SER A 9 16.49 43.82 -47.31
C SER A 9 16.53 42.81 -46.17
N VAL A 10 15.92 43.15 -45.04
CA VAL A 10 15.60 42.17 -44.00
C VAL A 10 14.39 41.40 -44.52
N GLU A 11 14.65 40.20 -45.04
CA GLU A 11 13.59 39.24 -45.37
C GLU A 11 12.81 38.87 -44.11
N VAL A 12 11.51 38.63 -44.24
CA VAL A 12 10.64 38.24 -43.13
C VAL A 12 10.98 36.79 -42.76
N GLY A 13 11.95 36.62 -41.86
CA GLY A 13 12.39 35.31 -41.38
C GLY A 13 11.28 34.60 -40.61
N ASP A 14 11.22 33.28 -40.76
CA ASP A 14 10.20 32.41 -40.17
C ASP A 14 10.02 32.62 -38.66
N GLN A 15 8.79 32.39 -38.18
CA GLN A 15 8.50 32.32 -36.75
C GLN A 15 9.12 31.06 -36.13
N ILE A 16 10.40 31.14 -35.74
CA ILE A 16 11.13 30.02 -35.13
C ILE A 16 10.51 29.68 -33.76
N SER A 17 9.80 28.55 -33.68
CA SER A 17 9.15 28.06 -32.46
C SER A 17 10.16 27.52 -31.45
N VAL A 18 10.46 28.35 -30.44
CA VAL A 18 11.42 28.02 -29.35
C VAL A 18 10.85 26.98 -28.38
N ILE A 19 9.52 26.92 -28.28
CA ILE A 19 8.74 26.00 -27.46
C ILE A 19 7.79 25.26 -28.41
N THR A 20 7.72 23.94 -28.32
CA THR A 20 6.91 23.11 -29.24
C THR A 20 5.51 22.80 -28.71
N ASN A 21 5.32 22.85 -27.39
CA ASN A 21 4.03 22.69 -26.72
C ASN A 21 4.11 23.28 -25.30
N ALA A 22 2.99 23.78 -24.78
CA ALA A 22 2.79 24.17 -23.39
C ALA A 22 1.41 23.67 -22.91
N THR A 23 1.35 23.07 -21.73
CA THR A 23 0.14 22.52 -21.13
C THR A 23 -0.05 23.04 -19.72
N VAL A 24 -1.29 23.32 -19.32
CA VAL A 24 -1.64 23.76 -17.96
C VAL A 24 -2.62 22.78 -17.33
N GLU A 25 -2.42 22.46 -16.05
CA GLU A 25 -3.32 21.61 -15.27
C GLU A 25 -3.56 22.24 -13.89
N ALA A 26 -4.80 22.19 -13.39
CA ALA A 26 -5.10 22.56 -12.02
C ALA A 26 -4.53 21.50 -11.06
N ILE A 27 -3.93 21.94 -9.96
CA ILE A 27 -3.36 21.04 -8.93
C ILE A 27 -3.91 21.32 -7.52
N SER A 28 -4.59 22.46 -7.33
CA SER A 28 -5.40 22.76 -6.14
C SER A 28 -6.41 23.86 -6.45
N SER A 29 -7.25 24.21 -5.47
CA SER A 29 -8.24 25.31 -5.52
C SER A 29 -7.64 26.72 -5.68
N SER A 30 -6.32 26.87 -5.75
CA SER A 30 -5.63 28.17 -5.98
C SER A 30 -4.30 28.06 -6.73
N GLN A 31 -3.99 26.88 -7.31
CA GLN A 31 -2.69 26.60 -7.95
C GLN A 31 -2.83 25.78 -9.24
N VAL A 32 -1.98 26.09 -10.22
CA VAL A 32 -1.83 25.35 -11.47
C VAL A 32 -0.37 24.93 -11.69
N LEU A 33 -0.18 23.80 -12.34
CA LEU A 33 1.12 23.36 -12.86
C LEU A 33 1.13 23.60 -14.37
N ILE A 34 2.15 24.32 -14.85
CA ILE A 34 2.39 24.55 -16.28
C ILE A 34 3.62 23.75 -16.67
N ARG A 35 3.51 22.92 -17.72
CA ARG A 35 4.62 22.14 -18.30
C ARG A 35 4.82 22.58 -19.75
N PHE A 36 6.06 22.65 -20.22
CA PHE A 36 6.36 23.08 -21.59
C PHE A 36 7.61 22.43 -22.17
N ALA A 37 7.62 22.19 -23.48
CA ALA A 37 8.66 21.46 -24.18
C ALA A 37 9.55 22.41 -25.02
N PRO A 38 10.81 22.70 -24.61
CA PRO A 38 11.70 23.56 -25.38
C PRO A 38 12.47 22.80 -26.46
N THR A 39 12.51 23.39 -27.66
CA THR A 39 13.09 22.83 -28.89
C THR A 39 14.57 22.44 -28.70
N PRO A 40 15.00 21.20 -29.04
CA PRO A 40 16.34 20.70 -28.69
C PRO A 40 17.51 21.59 -29.14
N ALA A 41 17.40 22.21 -30.31
CA ALA A 41 18.43 23.09 -30.87
C ALA A 41 18.69 24.36 -30.03
N GLN A 42 17.68 24.88 -29.32
CA GLN A 42 17.75 26.19 -28.66
C GLN A 42 17.89 26.13 -27.13
N ARG A 43 17.88 24.92 -26.52
CA ARG A 43 18.21 24.72 -25.09
C ARG A 43 19.59 25.24 -24.66
N ARG A 44 20.47 25.58 -25.61
CA ARG A 44 21.79 26.20 -25.39
C ARG A 44 21.78 27.74 -25.43
N SER A 45 20.68 28.36 -25.88
CA SER A 45 20.55 29.81 -26.07
C SER A 45 19.47 30.44 -25.16
N THR A 46 18.50 29.66 -24.71
CA THR A 46 17.50 30.10 -23.73
C THR A 46 18.08 30.15 -22.32
N ALA A 47 17.94 31.29 -21.65
CA ALA A 47 18.41 31.54 -20.28
C ALA A 47 17.32 31.27 -19.23
N ARG A 48 16.08 31.68 -19.48
CA ARG A 48 14.89 31.48 -18.62
C ARG A 48 13.61 31.44 -19.48
N TYR A 49 12.48 31.09 -18.87
CA TYR A 49 11.15 31.22 -19.47
C TYR A 49 10.31 32.17 -18.60
N LYS A 50 9.60 33.11 -19.22
CA LYS A 50 8.53 33.89 -18.59
C LYS A 50 7.22 33.17 -18.80
N VAL A 51 6.41 33.07 -17.75
CA VAL A 51 5.01 32.68 -17.82
C VAL A 51 4.16 33.89 -17.48
N GLU A 52 3.12 34.13 -18.26
CA GLU A 52 2.15 35.20 -18.04
C GLU A 52 0.75 34.59 -17.99
N TRP A 53 -0.13 35.14 -17.16
CA TRP A 53 -1.53 34.75 -17.08
C TRP A 53 -2.45 35.95 -17.12
N SER A 54 -3.64 35.76 -17.69
CA SER A 54 -4.66 36.79 -17.90
C SER A 54 -6.05 36.21 -17.62
N THR A 55 -7.00 37.09 -17.31
CA THR A 55 -8.44 36.78 -17.33
C THR A 55 -9.09 37.12 -18.68
N SER A 56 -8.33 37.70 -19.62
CA SER A 56 -8.70 37.90 -21.03
C SER A 56 -8.01 36.85 -21.90
N GLU A 57 -8.69 36.40 -22.96
CA GLU A 57 -8.14 35.43 -23.91
C GLU A 57 -7.03 36.03 -24.78
N ASP A 58 -7.14 37.31 -25.14
CA ASP A 58 -6.14 38.05 -25.93
C ASP A 58 -4.95 38.58 -25.11
N PHE A 59 -4.95 38.36 -23.79
CA PHE A 59 -3.94 38.84 -22.82
C PHE A 59 -3.80 40.37 -22.67
N ASP A 60 -4.82 41.15 -23.06
CA ASP A 60 -4.85 42.62 -22.86
C ASP A 60 -4.59 43.04 -21.40
N ILE A 61 -5.12 42.26 -20.45
CA ILE A 61 -5.01 42.51 -19.01
C ILE A 61 -4.18 41.40 -18.37
N ILE A 62 -2.87 41.60 -18.26
CA ILE A 62 -1.97 40.63 -17.60
C ILE A 62 -2.27 40.63 -16.09
N ALA A 63 -2.92 39.57 -15.62
CA ALA A 63 -3.26 39.36 -14.21
C ALA A 63 -2.03 39.00 -13.36
N GLY A 64 -0.99 38.45 -13.98
CA GLY A 64 0.31 38.27 -13.34
C GLY A 64 1.37 37.65 -14.25
N SER A 65 2.61 37.61 -13.77
CA SER A 65 3.68 36.88 -14.45
C SER A 65 4.73 36.35 -13.49
N SER A 66 5.41 35.28 -13.90
CA SER A 66 6.48 34.61 -13.17
C SER A 66 7.61 34.23 -14.14
N ILE A 67 8.81 34.01 -13.62
CA ILE A 67 9.99 33.63 -14.43
C ILE A 67 10.66 32.42 -13.79
N THR A 68 10.93 31.37 -14.58
CA THR A 68 11.63 30.18 -14.11
C THR A 68 13.03 30.55 -13.57
N PRO A 69 13.44 30.13 -12.36
CA PRO A 69 14.77 30.44 -11.84
C PRO A 69 15.92 29.90 -12.72
N HIS A 70 15.73 28.74 -13.36
CA HIS A 70 16.76 28.00 -14.10
C HIS A 70 16.39 27.72 -15.57
N SER A 71 17.38 27.79 -16.48
CA SER A 71 17.22 27.51 -17.93
C SER A 71 16.77 26.07 -18.27
N ARG A 72 17.02 25.12 -17.36
CA ARG A 72 16.69 23.70 -17.54
C ARG A 72 15.29 23.33 -17.04
N GLN A 73 14.57 24.26 -16.40
CA GLN A 73 13.28 23.99 -15.80
C GLN A 73 12.18 24.04 -16.87
N THR A 74 11.53 22.91 -17.11
CA THR A 74 10.46 22.71 -18.12
C THR A 74 9.06 22.71 -17.51
N SER A 75 8.92 23.05 -16.23
CA SER A 75 7.64 23.15 -15.55
C SER A 75 7.69 24.11 -14.37
N ILE A 76 6.59 24.82 -14.11
CA ILE A 76 6.46 25.81 -13.03
C ILE A 76 5.07 25.73 -12.40
N VAL A 77 5.01 25.84 -11.07
CA VAL A 77 3.74 26.01 -10.33
C VAL A 77 3.46 27.50 -10.21
N ILE A 78 2.25 27.91 -10.58
CA ILE A 78 1.70 29.24 -10.32
C ILE A 78 0.64 29.09 -9.23
N GLY A 79 0.63 30.00 -8.26
CA GLY A 79 -0.29 29.96 -7.11
C GLY A 79 -0.74 31.36 -6.70
N GLY A 80 -1.77 31.40 -5.85
CA GLY A 80 -2.47 32.65 -5.53
C GLY A 80 -3.50 33.06 -6.58
N LEU A 81 -4.02 32.08 -7.34
CA LEU A 81 -5.13 32.28 -8.27
C LEU A 81 -6.46 32.20 -7.53
N THR A 82 -7.44 32.98 -7.96
CA THR A 82 -8.77 33.07 -7.33
C THR A 82 -9.62 31.85 -7.66
N TYR A 83 -10.33 31.29 -6.67
CA TYR A 83 -11.29 30.20 -6.90
C TYR A 83 -12.50 30.67 -7.73
N GLY A 84 -13.00 29.80 -8.60
CA GLY A 84 -14.14 30.05 -9.49
C GLY A 84 -13.78 30.77 -10.79
N GLU A 85 -12.69 31.54 -10.80
CA GLU A 85 -12.22 32.36 -11.94
C GLU A 85 -11.63 31.54 -13.09
N ARG A 86 -11.62 32.16 -14.28
CA ARG A 86 -11.03 31.62 -15.51
C ARG A 86 -9.75 32.36 -15.88
N TYR A 87 -8.72 31.60 -16.23
CA TYR A 87 -7.43 32.13 -16.65
C TYR A 87 -6.93 31.50 -17.95
N THR A 88 -6.27 32.32 -18.77
CA THR A 88 -5.41 31.91 -19.88
C THR A 88 -3.95 32.02 -19.46
N PHE A 89 -3.08 31.19 -20.04
CA PHE A 89 -1.66 31.11 -19.69
C PHE A 89 -0.79 31.06 -20.93
N ARG A 90 0.31 31.82 -20.99
CA ARG A 90 1.29 31.75 -22.08
C ARG A 90 2.73 31.70 -21.59
N VAL A 91 3.58 30.98 -22.33
CA VAL A 91 5.01 30.78 -22.03
C VAL A 91 5.86 31.44 -23.11
N THR A 92 6.83 32.25 -22.70
CA THR A 92 7.74 33.01 -23.57
C THR A 92 9.19 32.71 -23.21
N ALA A 93 10.01 32.33 -24.18
CA ALA A 93 11.43 32.06 -23.95
C ALA A 93 12.24 33.37 -23.82
N LEU A 94 13.22 33.41 -22.92
CA LEU A 94 14.10 34.56 -22.67
C LEU A 94 15.57 34.18 -22.87
N SER A 95 16.31 35.03 -23.57
CA SER A 95 17.78 35.04 -23.66
C SER A 95 18.39 36.10 -22.74
N LEU A 96 19.73 36.14 -22.67
CA LEU A 96 20.47 37.26 -22.08
C LEU A 96 20.30 38.60 -22.84
N ARG A 97 19.62 38.61 -24.00
CA ARG A 97 19.33 39.79 -24.82
C ARG A 97 17.84 40.15 -24.87
N GLY A 98 16.99 39.49 -24.08
CA GLY A 98 15.52 39.65 -24.12
C GLY A 98 14.80 38.44 -24.73
N ILE A 99 13.54 38.66 -25.14
CA ILE A 99 12.61 37.63 -25.62
C ILE A 99 13.16 36.88 -26.86
N ILE A 100 12.88 35.58 -26.93
CA ILE A 100 13.16 34.72 -28.10
C ILE A 100 11.83 34.13 -28.60
N GLY A 101 11.52 34.36 -29.88
CA GLY A 101 10.31 33.83 -30.52
C GLY A 101 8.99 34.43 -30.01
N CYS A 102 7.89 33.88 -30.50
CA CYS A 102 6.54 34.25 -30.08
C CYS A 102 6.15 33.58 -28.75
N PRO A 103 5.29 34.20 -27.92
CA PRO A 103 4.64 33.51 -26.81
C PRO A 103 3.83 32.30 -27.30
N VAL A 104 3.86 31.20 -26.54
CA VAL A 104 3.07 29.99 -26.80
C VAL A 104 2.00 29.88 -25.72
N THR A 105 0.72 29.98 -26.11
CA THR A 105 -0.41 29.77 -25.21
C THR A 105 -0.50 28.31 -24.77
N CYS A 106 -0.93 28.07 -23.53
CA CYS A 106 -1.07 26.74 -22.96
C CYS A 106 -2.36 26.04 -23.45
N ILE A 107 -2.36 24.72 -23.35
CA ILE A 107 -3.54 23.87 -23.57
C ILE A 107 -3.96 23.25 -22.22
N PRO A 108 -5.25 23.29 -21.82
CA PRO A 108 -6.37 23.98 -22.48
C PRO A 108 -6.18 25.50 -22.50
N HIS A 109 -6.83 26.17 -23.46
CA HIS A 109 -6.70 27.61 -23.71
C HIS A 109 -7.13 28.45 -22.50
N VAL A 110 -8.29 28.09 -21.96
CA VAL A 110 -8.91 28.64 -20.76
C VAL A 110 -8.99 27.52 -19.73
N LEU A 111 -8.64 27.83 -18.48
CA LEU A 111 -8.77 26.92 -17.35
C LEU A 111 -9.51 27.61 -16.21
N ARG A 112 -10.58 26.98 -15.70
CA ARG A 112 -11.32 27.45 -14.53
C ARG A 112 -10.76 26.84 -13.24
N ILE A 113 -10.30 27.69 -12.31
CA ILE A 113 -9.80 27.25 -11.00
C ILE A 113 -10.98 26.77 -10.17
N SER A 114 -11.16 25.46 -10.07
CA SER A 114 -12.38 24.84 -9.55
C SER A 114 -12.13 23.42 -9.07
N CYS A 115 -12.90 22.97 -8.09
CA CYS A 115 -12.82 21.64 -7.48
C CYS A 115 -14.05 20.80 -7.88
N TRP A 116 -13.90 19.47 -7.92
CA TRP A 116 -15.03 18.54 -8.07
C TRP A 116 -16.12 18.70 -6.99
N ASN A 117 -15.74 19.20 -5.81
CA ASN A 117 -16.64 19.58 -4.72
C ASN A 117 -16.45 21.06 -4.38
N ASP A 118 -17.52 21.85 -4.49
CA ASP A 118 -17.53 23.29 -4.17
C ASP A 118 -17.69 23.59 -2.66
N ASP A 119 -17.94 22.57 -1.83
CA ASP A 119 -18.01 22.72 -0.37
C ASP A 119 -16.60 22.61 0.26
N PRO A 120 -16.00 23.72 0.74
CA PRO A 120 -14.60 23.73 1.18
C PRO A 120 -14.35 22.87 2.42
N ASP A 121 -15.36 22.70 3.29
CA ASP A 121 -15.21 22.03 4.58
C ASP A 121 -15.00 20.52 4.44
N THR A 122 -15.40 19.91 3.31
CA THR A 122 -15.18 18.47 3.08
C THR A 122 -13.73 18.12 2.73
N SER A 123 -12.89 19.11 2.39
CA SER A 123 -11.56 18.87 1.79
C SER A 123 -10.48 18.35 2.77
N ALA A 124 -10.67 18.51 4.09
CA ALA A 124 -9.62 18.29 5.10
C ALA A 124 -9.73 16.98 5.92
N CYS A 125 -10.57 16.02 5.47
CA CYS A 125 -10.92 14.79 6.22
C CYS A 125 -9.72 14.07 6.88
N GLY A 126 -8.63 13.83 6.14
CA GLY A 126 -7.50 13.03 6.62
C GLY A 126 -6.71 13.66 7.80
N SER A 127 -6.64 14.99 7.87
CA SER A 127 -6.00 15.70 9.00
C SER A 127 -6.96 15.89 10.16
N VAL A 128 -8.21 16.27 9.90
CA VAL A 128 -9.20 16.54 10.95
C VAL A 128 -9.39 15.33 11.88
N HIS A 129 -9.48 14.11 11.34
CA HIS A 129 -9.62 12.92 12.19
C HIS A 129 -8.34 12.60 13.00
N ARG A 130 -7.15 12.82 12.43
CA ARG A 130 -5.87 12.67 13.15
C ARG A 130 -5.79 13.63 14.34
N ASP A 131 -6.14 14.89 14.10
CA ASP A 131 -5.99 15.97 15.08
C ASP A 131 -7.08 15.89 16.17
N ASN A 132 -8.30 15.46 15.81
CA ASN A 132 -9.37 15.14 16.78
C ASN A 132 -9.00 13.97 17.70
N VAL A 133 -8.38 12.89 17.19
CA VAL A 133 -7.90 11.78 18.04
C VAL A 133 -6.73 12.23 18.93
N ALA A 134 -5.84 13.11 18.46
CA ALA A 134 -4.77 13.67 19.27
C ALA A 134 -5.32 14.53 20.44
N ALA A 135 -6.29 15.40 20.18
CA ALA A 135 -6.96 16.20 21.22
C ALA A 135 -7.66 15.30 22.26
N LEU A 136 -8.36 14.25 21.81
CA LEU A 136 -8.99 13.27 22.71
C LEU A 136 -7.95 12.50 23.54
N TYR A 137 -6.76 12.22 22.99
CA TYR A 137 -5.66 11.60 23.72
C TYR A 137 -5.16 12.51 24.86
N GLU A 138 -4.99 13.80 24.59
CA GLU A 138 -4.57 14.79 25.59
C GLU A 138 -5.61 14.95 26.71
N ASP A 139 -6.91 15.02 26.39
CA ASP A 139 -7.97 15.08 27.39
C ASP A 139 -8.07 13.79 28.23
N VAL A 140 -7.75 12.62 27.66
CA VAL A 140 -7.67 11.35 28.41
C VAL A 140 -6.48 11.32 29.37
N GLU A 141 -5.25 11.70 28.98
CA GLU A 141 -4.12 11.73 29.94
C GLU A 141 -4.29 12.85 30.98
N LYS A 142 -4.87 13.99 30.60
CA LYS A 142 -5.30 15.04 31.54
C LYS A 142 -6.32 14.49 32.54
N TYR A 143 -7.26 13.64 32.13
CA TYR A 143 -8.15 12.95 33.06
C TYR A 143 -7.43 11.87 33.90
N ARG A 144 -6.42 11.16 33.36
CA ARG A 144 -5.53 10.28 34.16
C ARG A 144 -4.74 11.03 35.23
N SER A 145 -4.58 12.36 35.11
CA SER A 145 -3.99 13.21 36.14
C SER A 145 -4.97 13.70 37.22
N SER A 146 -6.29 13.49 37.04
CA SER A 146 -7.33 13.97 37.95
C SER A 146 -7.32 13.27 39.32
N THR A 147 -7.88 13.95 40.33
CA THR A 147 -8.05 13.40 41.68
C THR A 147 -8.95 12.17 41.72
N VAL A 148 -10.01 12.14 40.90
CA VAL A 148 -10.92 10.99 40.76
C VAL A 148 -10.16 9.79 40.20
N TRP A 149 -9.40 9.97 39.12
CA TRP A 149 -8.56 8.90 38.56
C TRP A 149 -7.49 8.44 39.56
N GLN A 150 -6.76 9.35 40.20
CA GLN A 150 -5.70 8.98 41.15
C GLN A 150 -6.22 8.35 42.45
N ARG A 151 -7.52 8.51 42.81
CA ARG A 151 -8.16 7.79 43.92
C ARG A 151 -8.36 6.31 43.61
N VAL A 152 -8.72 5.96 42.36
CA VAL A 152 -9.03 4.58 41.93
C VAL A 152 -7.81 3.87 41.32
N PHE A 153 -7.01 4.62 40.57
CA PHE A 153 -5.81 4.19 39.85
C PHE A 153 -4.60 5.06 40.23
N PRO A 154 -4.15 5.02 41.50
CA PRO A 154 -2.97 5.78 41.94
C PRO A 154 -1.71 5.36 41.18
N LYS A 155 -0.99 6.32 40.59
CA LYS A 155 0.31 6.07 39.95
C LYS A 155 1.30 5.56 41.01
N SER A 156 2.00 4.46 40.72
CA SER A 156 2.88 3.73 41.66
C SER A 156 4.19 4.46 41.97
N THR A 157 4.11 5.63 42.60
CA THR A 157 5.27 6.42 43.03
C THR A 157 5.81 5.92 44.36
N ALA A 158 7.10 5.57 44.40
CA ALA A 158 7.70 4.91 45.54
C ALA A 158 8.09 5.90 46.66
N SER A 159 7.19 6.16 47.60
CA SER A 159 7.53 6.70 48.92
C SER A 159 6.55 6.24 50.01
N GLY A 160 7.05 5.91 51.20
CA GLY A 160 6.24 5.82 52.44
C GLY A 160 5.29 4.64 52.64
N GLY A 161 5.13 3.70 51.70
CA GLY A 161 4.19 2.56 51.82
C GLY A 161 4.87 1.20 52.03
N LYS A 162 4.53 0.45 53.09
CA LYS A 162 5.03 -0.93 53.32
C LYS A 162 4.51 -1.88 52.23
N LYS A 163 5.35 -2.23 51.24
CA LYS A 163 5.05 -3.30 50.26
C LYS A 163 4.71 -4.60 50.99
N LYS A 164 3.44 -5.06 50.92
CA LYS A 164 3.05 -6.40 51.36
C LYS A 164 3.89 -7.44 50.59
N ARG A 165 4.64 -8.29 51.30
CA ARG A 165 5.35 -9.43 50.70
C ARG A 165 4.30 -10.42 50.16
N GLY A 166 4.09 -10.42 48.84
CA GLY A 166 3.09 -11.29 48.19
C GLY A 166 3.44 -11.82 46.79
N ALA A 167 4.57 -11.41 46.19
CA ALA A 167 4.87 -11.65 44.77
C ALA A 167 6.18 -12.45 44.51
N PHE A 168 6.55 -13.36 45.42
CA PHE A 168 7.80 -14.15 45.31
C PHE A 168 7.62 -15.62 44.87
N LYS A 169 6.39 -16.08 44.57
CA LYS A 169 6.14 -17.48 44.18
C LYS A 169 6.52 -17.82 42.73
N ASN A 170 6.55 -16.86 41.81
CA ASN A 170 6.74 -17.14 40.37
C ASN A 170 8.20 -16.98 39.87
N ILE A 171 9.16 -16.58 40.71
CA ILE A 171 10.56 -16.37 40.29
C ILE A 171 11.26 -17.68 39.86
N PHE A 172 10.77 -18.84 40.33
CA PHE A 172 11.22 -20.16 39.91
C PHE A 172 10.16 -20.93 39.09
N SER A 173 9.11 -20.24 38.60
CA SER A 173 8.11 -20.88 37.74
C SER A 173 8.61 -20.93 36.29
N SER A 174 9.11 -22.10 35.90
CA SER A 174 9.40 -22.58 34.53
C SER A 174 10.21 -21.68 33.59
N THR A 175 11.25 -22.26 32.99
CA THR A 175 11.74 -21.84 31.67
C THR A 175 10.58 -21.71 30.69
N SER A 176 10.59 -20.69 29.83
CA SER A 176 9.58 -20.52 28.77
C SER A 176 9.72 -21.63 27.73
N LYS A 177 8.97 -22.70 27.91
CA LYS A 177 8.99 -23.88 27.02
C LYS A 177 8.17 -23.60 25.77
N PHE A 178 8.85 -23.25 24.68
CA PHE A 178 8.22 -23.24 23.36
C PHE A 178 7.63 -24.62 23.03
N VAL A 179 6.42 -24.63 22.47
CA VAL A 179 5.66 -25.85 22.18
C VAL A 179 6.20 -26.53 20.92
N LYS A 180 6.53 -27.83 21.02
CA LYS A 180 7.02 -28.64 19.89
C LYS A 180 5.95 -29.52 19.23
N HIS A 181 4.95 -29.93 20.00
CA HIS A 181 3.85 -30.78 19.57
C HIS A 181 2.54 -30.07 19.85
N VAL A 182 1.79 -29.82 18.78
CA VAL A 182 0.56 -29.01 18.81
C VAL A 182 -0.60 -29.94 18.49
N ASN A 183 -1.24 -30.47 19.53
CA ASN A 183 -2.22 -31.55 19.39
C ASN A 183 -3.68 -31.05 19.52
N LYS A 184 -3.92 -30.05 20.37
CA LYS A 184 -5.25 -29.52 20.70
C LYS A 184 -5.14 -28.12 21.28
N GLY A 185 -6.02 -27.19 20.92
CA GLY A 185 -6.15 -25.88 21.56
C GLY A 185 -5.80 -24.68 20.66
N THR A 186 -5.65 -23.52 21.30
CA THR A 186 -5.35 -22.23 20.68
C THR A 186 -3.93 -21.78 21.04
N PHE A 187 -3.13 -21.38 20.05
CA PHE A 187 -1.69 -21.16 20.16
C PHE A 187 -1.26 -19.81 19.56
N LEU A 188 -0.25 -19.17 20.18
CA LEU A 188 0.44 -18.01 19.63
C LEU A 188 1.70 -18.48 18.91
N ALA A 189 1.78 -18.24 17.59
CA ALA A 189 2.98 -18.45 16.79
C ALA A 189 3.57 -17.11 16.35
N SER A 190 4.90 -16.95 16.44
CA SER A 190 5.56 -15.67 16.08
C SER A 190 6.59 -15.87 14.97
N ILE A 191 6.30 -15.29 13.80
CA ILE A 191 7.16 -15.28 12.62
C ILE A 191 7.99 -13.99 12.66
N VAL A 192 9.14 -14.08 13.32
CA VAL A 192 10.12 -12.98 13.37
C VAL A 192 11.23 -13.26 12.35
N TYR A 193 11.46 -12.35 11.41
CA TYR A 193 12.35 -12.61 10.26
C TYR A 193 13.21 -11.39 9.86
N THR A 194 14.21 -11.65 9.02
CA THR A 194 15.17 -10.66 8.47
C THR A 194 15.31 -10.90 6.96
N ASP A 195 16.32 -10.33 6.32
CA ASP A 195 16.65 -10.58 4.91
C ASP A 195 16.80 -12.06 4.52
N ASP A 196 17.79 -12.82 5.00
CA ASP A 196 17.99 -14.22 4.56
C ASP A 196 17.48 -15.28 5.57
N ARG A 197 16.86 -14.84 6.68
CA ARG A 197 16.68 -15.67 7.90
C ARG A 197 15.38 -15.45 8.63
N ILE A 198 15.01 -16.48 9.39
CA ILE A 198 13.90 -16.51 10.35
C ILE A 198 14.44 -16.82 11.76
N LEU A 199 13.82 -16.26 12.78
CA LEU A 199 14.11 -16.53 14.18
C LEU A 199 13.52 -17.89 14.55
N CYS A 200 14.37 -18.83 14.95
CA CYS A 200 13.95 -20.14 15.44
C CYS A 200 14.24 -20.28 16.93
N THR A 201 13.54 -21.20 17.58
CA THR A 201 13.93 -21.77 18.87
C THR A 201 15.28 -22.49 18.75
N MET A 202 15.92 -22.81 19.88
CA MET A 202 17.13 -23.65 19.88
C MET A 202 16.91 -25.02 19.21
N ASP A 203 15.68 -25.50 19.13
CA ASP A 203 15.25 -26.75 18.51
C ASP A 203 14.88 -26.63 17.01
N ASP A 204 15.18 -25.49 16.36
CA ASP A 204 14.86 -25.24 14.94
C ASP A 204 13.36 -25.21 14.59
N THR A 205 12.47 -24.95 15.57
CA THR A 205 11.06 -24.63 15.31
C THR A 205 10.86 -23.10 15.25
N ILE A 206 9.74 -22.63 14.69
CA ILE A 206 9.25 -21.28 15.03
C ILE A 206 8.89 -21.19 16.54
N PRO A 207 8.98 -20.01 17.16
CA PRO A 207 8.42 -19.75 18.48
C PRO A 207 6.90 -19.98 18.53
N ILE A 208 6.46 -20.93 19.35
CA ILE A 208 5.04 -21.24 19.61
C ILE A 208 4.82 -21.31 21.12
N MET A 209 3.73 -20.73 21.61
CA MET A 209 3.24 -20.87 22.99
C MET A 209 1.75 -21.21 23.03
N VAL A 210 1.31 -21.90 24.09
CA VAL A 210 -0.11 -22.17 24.35
C VAL A 210 -0.80 -20.87 24.79
N ILE A 211 -1.99 -20.59 24.26
CA ILE A 211 -2.92 -19.60 24.83
C ILE A 211 -4.00 -20.33 25.63
N ASP A 212 -4.66 -21.34 25.03
CA ASP A 212 -5.75 -22.06 25.68
C ASP A 212 -5.86 -23.54 25.21
N ASP A 213 -5.70 -24.50 26.12
CA ASP A 213 -5.87 -25.93 25.84
C ASP A 213 -7.36 -26.33 25.68
N GLU A 214 -8.30 -25.52 26.18
CA GLU A 214 -9.73 -25.89 26.28
C GLU A 214 -10.55 -25.78 24.98
N GLN A 215 -9.92 -25.39 23.85
CA GLN A 215 -10.60 -25.11 22.56
C GLN A 215 -11.77 -24.13 22.67
N ARG A 216 -11.46 -22.84 22.63
CA ARG A 216 -12.46 -21.79 22.47
C ARG A 216 -12.30 -21.16 21.10
N SER A 217 -13.34 -21.24 20.28
CA SER A 217 -13.40 -20.57 18.99
C SER A 217 -13.20 -19.07 19.19
N ILE A 218 -12.14 -18.51 18.60
CA ILE A 218 -11.86 -17.07 18.67
C ILE A 218 -12.99 -16.34 17.95
N SER A 219 -13.63 -15.37 18.61
CA SER A 219 -14.70 -14.60 17.97
C SER A 219 -14.14 -13.54 17.02
N ASN A 220 -14.97 -13.02 16.11
CA ASN A 220 -14.58 -11.88 15.27
C ASN A 220 -14.31 -10.62 16.11
N GLU A 221 -14.92 -10.48 17.28
CA GLU A 221 -14.64 -9.39 18.23
C GLU A 221 -13.26 -9.55 18.87
N ASP A 222 -12.88 -10.76 19.25
CA ASP A 222 -11.54 -11.07 19.74
C ASP A 222 -10.49 -10.84 18.66
N MET A 223 -10.75 -11.23 17.40
CA MET A 223 -9.85 -10.93 16.27
C MET A 223 -9.71 -9.42 16.02
N ASN A 224 -10.80 -8.65 16.09
CA ASN A 224 -10.74 -7.19 15.94
C ASN A 224 -9.95 -6.54 17.09
N TRP A 225 -10.09 -7.04 18.31
CA TRP A 225 -9.30 -6.62 19.47
C TRP A 225 -7.82 -7.02 19.34
N LEU A 226 -7.54 -8.23 18.87
CA LEU A 226 -6.19 -8.76 18.61
C LEU A 226 -5.42 -7.90 17.60
N VAL A 227 -6.02 -7.57 16.45
CA VAL A 227 -5.32 -6.75 15.44
C VAL A 227 -5.08 -5.32 15.97
N LYS A 228 -6.01 -4.74 16.75
CA LYS A 228 -5.76 -3.48 17.49
C LYS A 228 -4.59 -3.62 18.47
N ALA A 229 -4.55 -4.67 19.29
CA ALA A 229 -3.47 -4.95 20.24
C ALA A 229 -2.11 -5.08 19.53
N SER A 230 -2.10 -5.61 18.31
CA SER A 230 -0.89 -5.70 17.47
C SER A 230 -0.31 -4.37 16.99
N LEU A 231 -0.95 -3.24 17.32
CA LEU A 231 -0.44 -1.88 17.10
C LEU A 231 0.18 -1.25 18.36
N CYS A 232 0.10 -1.95 19.51
CA CYS A 232 0.32 -1.41 20.85
C CYS A 232 1.03 -2.41 21.79
N TRP A 233 1.81 -3.37 21.27
CA TRP A 233 2.49 -4.40 22.07
C TRP A 233 3.41 -3.84 23.16
N ASP A 234 3.94 -2.63 22.97
CA ASP A 234 4.74 -1.90 23.94
C ASP A 234 3.99 -1.54 25.23
N GLN A 235 2.67 -1.40 25.16
CA GLN A 235 1.78 -0.98 26.26
C GLN A 235 0.95 -2.12 26.84
N VAL A 236 1.01 -3.34 26.28
CA VAL A 236 0.26 -4.50 26.79
C VAL A 236 0.62 -4.86 28.25
N ALA A 237 1.81 -4.45 28.72
CA ALA A 237 2.16 -4.55 30.14
C ALA A 237 1.29 -3.68 31.06
N GLU A 238 0.81 -2.50 30.64
CA GLU A 238 -0.14 -1.68 31.43
C GLU A 238 -1.49 -2.40 31.60
N LEU A 239 -1.89 -3.20 30.60
CA LEU A 239 -3.15 -3.98 30.62
C LEU A 239 -3.09 -5.23 31.51
N HIS A 240 -1.89 -5.66 31.94
CA HIS A 240 -1.67 -6.84 32.79
C HIS A 240 -1.65 -6.51 34.30
N GLU A 241 -1.50 -5.25 34.72
CA GLU A 241 -1.15 -4.92 36.12
C GLU A 241 -2.17 -5.36 37.21
N ARG A 242 -3.35 -5.91 36.87
CA ARG A 242 -4.36 -6.42 37.83
C ARG A 242 -5.00 -7.74 37.39
N GLU A 243 -4.45 -8.86 37.88
CA GLU A 243 -4.81 -10.27 37.59
C GLU A 243 -6.26 -10.73 37.99
N ALA A 244 -7.22 -9.81 38.18
CA ALA A 244 -8.39 -10.05 39.05
C ALA A 244 -9.78 -10.08 38.36
N VAL A 245 -9.89 -9.91 37.03
CA VAL A 245 -11.17 -9.58 36.35
C VAL A 245 -11.45 -10.43 35.11
N TRP A 246 -11.81 -11.71 35.29
CA TRP A 246 -12.05 -12.65 34.18
C TRP A 246 -13.50 -13.18 34.14
N ASN A 247 -14.27 -12.64 33.20
CA ASN A 247 -15.50 -13.26 32.69
C ASN A 247 -15.14 -14.26 31.58
N SER A 248 -16.07 -15.12 31.15
CA SER A 248 -15.82 -16.09 30.06
C SER A 248 -15.31 -15.44 28.76
N SER A 249 -15.77 -14.23 28.44
CA SER A 249 -15.35 -13.42 27.27
C SER A 249 -14.05 -12.63 27.47
N THR A 250 -13.61 -12.37 28.71
CA THR A 250 -12.39 -11.58 28.98
C THR A 250 -11.19 -12.47 29.34
N LEU A 251 -11.45 -13.71 29.76
CA LEU A 251 -10.43 -14.72 30.04
C LEU A 251 -9.52 -15.01 28.83
N MET A 252 -10.06 -15.02 27.60
CA MET A 252 -9.25 -15.20 26.38
C MET A 252 -8.27 -14.03 26.19
N LYS A 253 -8.74 -12.79 26.36
CA LYS A 253 -7.91 -11.58 26.25
C LYS A 253 -6.77 -11.58 27.29
N SER A 254 -7.03 -12.01 28.53
CA SER A 254 -5.95 -12.17 29.52
C SER A 254 -4.97 -13.27 29.15
N LYS A 255 -5.45 -14.49 28.82
CA LYS A 255 -4.58 -15.59 28.35
C LYS A 255 -3.67 -15.15 27.20
N VAL A 256 -4.19 -14.35 26.26
CA VAL A 256 -3.38 -13.73 25.19
C VAL A 256 -2.35 -12.74 25.75
N ILE A 257 -2.73 -11.80 26.62
CA ILE A 257 -1.82 -10.82 27.25
C ILE A 257 -0.67 -11.54 27.97
N ASP A 258 -0.99 -12.55 28.78
CA ASP A 258 -0.03 -13.35 29.54
C ASP A 258 0.94 -14.08 28.57
N THR A 259 0.39 -14.67 27.50
CA THR A 259 1.17 -15.36 26.45
C THR A 259 2.05 -14.40 25.66
N VAL A 260 1.56 -13.20 25.36
CA VAL A 260 2.32 -12.13 24.68
C VAL A 260 3.47 -11.66 25.57
N LEU A 261 3.24 -11.42 26.85
CA LEU A 261 4.30 -11.00 27.79
C LEU A 261 5.34 -12.12 28.01
N MET A 262 4.92 -13.38 28.05
CA MET A 262 5.83 -14.53 28.05
C MET A 262 6.63 -14.62 26.74
N MET A 263 6.01 -14.39 25.59
CA MET A 263 6.66 -14.40 24.28
C MET A 263 7.66 -13.24 24.14
N GLN A 264 7.27 -12.01 24.49
CA GLN A 264 8.16 -10.83 24.51
C GLN A 264 9.38 -11.05 25.40
N LYS A 265 9.19 -11.70 26.57
CA LYS A 265 10.26 -12.04 27.50
C LYS A 265 11.18 -13.16 26.99
N ALA A 266 10.62 -14.17 26.31
CA ALA A 266 11.38 -15.31 25.77
C ALA A 266 12.10 -14.99 24.45
N LEU A 267 11.56 -14.04 23.67
CA LEU A 267 12.13 -13.53 22.43
C LEU A 267 12.86 -12.19 22.62
N GLU A 268 13.04 -11.71 23.85
CA GLU A 268 13.69 -10.43 24.21
C GLU A 268 13.28 -9.23 23.30
N ILE A 269 12.04 -9.23 22.79
CA ILE A 269 11.50 -8.33 21.75
C ILE A 269 10.22 -7.69 22.30
N ARG A 270 10.08 -6.38 22.14
CA ARG A 270 8.88 -5.64 22.59
C ARG A 270 7.74 -5.64 21.57
N ASP A 271 8.07 -5.43 20.29
CA ASP A 271 7.09 -5.43 19.20
C ASP A 271 7.09 -6.81 18.52
N LEU A 272 6.05 -7.62 18.77
CA LEU A 272 5.86 -8.92 18.11
C LEU A 272 5.31 -8.78 16.68
N GLY A 273 5.10 -7.55 16.19
CA GLY A 273 4.62 -7.25 14.85
C GLY A 273 3.13 -7.42 14.66
N ARG A 274 2.67 -7.46 13.41
CA ARG A 274 1.23 -7.43 13.09
C ARG A 274 0.64 -8.83 13.12
N ILE A 275 -0.62 -8.94 13.52
CA ILE A 275 -1.35 -10.21 13.45
C ILE A 275 -1.81 -10.46 12.00
N HIS A 276 -1.57 -11.69 11.51
CA HIS A 276 -2.04 -12.12 10.20
C HIS A 276 -3.58 -12.19 10.18
N HIS A 277 -4.20 -11.74 9.09
CA HIS A 277 -5.66 -11.55 9.02
C HIS A 277 -6.45 -12.87 9.00
N HIS A 278 -5.81 -13.98 8.64
CA HIS A 278 -6.41 -15.31 8.63
C HIS A 278 -5.94 -16.12 9.85
N LEU A 279 -6.87 -16.73 10.58
CA LEU A 279 -6.57 -17.72 11.60
C LEU A 279 -6.23 -19.04 10.90
N MET A 280 -5.05 -19.60 11.16
CA MET A 280 -4.69 -20.89 10.60
C MET A 280 -5.18 -22.01 11.53
N SER A 281 -6.09 -22.84 11.02
CA SER A 281 -6.58 -24.04 11.71
C SER A 281 -6.27 -25.31 10.90
N PRO A 282 -5.06 -25.88 11.02
CA PRO A 282 -4.62 -27.06 10.24
C PRO A 282 -5.46 -28.33 10.50
N THR A 283 -6.18 -28.36 11.61
CA THR A 283 -7.19 -29.36 11.96
C THR A 283 -8.36 -28.65 12.61
N SER A 284 -9.51 -29.32 12.79
CA SER A 284 -10.61 -28.81 13.62
C SER A 284 -10.19 -28.48 15.05
N ASP A 285 -9.11 -29.12 15.54
CA ASP A 285 -8.77 -29.14 16.95
C ASP A 285 -7.68 -28.14 17.35
N VAL A 286 -7.00 -27.52 16.39
CA VAL A 286 -5.84 -26.62 16.59
C VAL A 286 -6.09 -25.30 15.86
N THR A 287 -5.90 -24.18 16.54
CA THR A 287 -5.97 -22.83 15.94
C THR A 287 -4.74 -22.00 16.30
N PHE A 288 -4.11 -21.39 15.30
CA PHE A 288 -2.96 -20.50 15.46
C PHE A 288 -3.32 -19.03 15.23
N ILE A 289 -2.99 -18.21 16.23
CA ILE A 289 -2.84 -16.77 16.07
C ILE A 289 -1.39 -16.51 15.66
N ILE A 290 -1.17 -15.88 14.51
CA ILE A 290 0.16 -15.68 13.94
C ILE A 290 0.53 -14.19 14.00
N THR A 291 1.66 -13.87 14.63
CA THR A 291 2.29 -12.54 14.55
C THR A 291 3.42 -12.56 13.51
N VAL A 292 3.63 -11.45 12.81
CA VAL A 292 4.65 -11.31 11.76
C VAL A 292 5.44 -10.03 11.99
N GLN A 293 6.76 -10.14 12.15
CA GLN A 293 7.66 -9.01 12.43
C GLN A 293 8.94 -9.08 11.60
N PHE A 294 9.25 -8.00 10.89
CA PHE A 294 10.56 -7.78 10.28
C PHE A 294 11.55 -7.17 11.28
N LEU A 295 12.77 -7.70 11.34
CA LEU A 295 13.89 -7.13 12.08
C LEU A 295 14.97 -6.62 11.12
N GLY A 296 15.42 -5.38 11.35
CA GLY A 296 16.63 -4.86 10.71
C GLY A 296 17.91 -5.53 11.22
N GLU A 297 19.02 -5.33 10.52
CA GLU A 297 20.31 -6.04 10.72
C GLU A 297 20.97 -5.85 12.11
N SER A 298 20.42 -5.02 13.00
CA SER A 298 21.00 -4.67 14.30
C SER A 298 20.67 -5.64 15.45
N SER A 299 19.71 -6.55 15.27
CA SER A 299 19.27 -7.48 16.32
C SER A 299 20.30 -8.60 16.59
N LYS A 300 20.90 -8.57 17.79
CA LYS A 300 21.80 -9.64 18.27
C LYS A 300 21.00 -10.90 18.62
N SER A 301 21.59 -12.08 18.39
CA SER A 301 20.98 -13.37 18.80
C SER A 301 20.86 -13.44 20.33
N GLN A 302 19.78 -14.03 20.81
CA GLN A 302 19.37 -14.00 22.22
C GLN A 302 19.63 -15.35 22.91
N SER A 303 19.23 -15.44 24.18
CA SER A 303 19.53 -16.60 25.03
C SER A 303 18.79 -17.90 24.66
N LEU A 304 17.59 -17.81 24.07
CA LEU A 304 16.70 -18.94 23.77
C LEU A 304 16.39 -19.13 22.27
N THR A 305 16.94 -18.26 21.41
CA THR A 305 16.60 -18.18 19.98
C THR A 305 17.84 -18.06 19.11
N LYS A 306 17.75 -18.59 17.89
CA LYS A 306 18.82 -18.58 16.88
C LYS A 306 18.28 -18.16 15.52
N LEU A 307 18.96 -17.20 14.89
CA LEU A 307 18.56 -16.66 13.60
C LEU A 307 19.04 -17.59 12.46
N THR A 308 18.13 -18.41 11.95
CA THR A 308 18.40 -19.51 11.00
C THR A 308 18.02 -19.10 9.59
N SER A 309 18.90 -19.37 8.61
CA SER A 309 18.57 -19.11 7.19
C SER A 309 17.25 -19.79 6.80
N LEU A 310 16.32 -19.05 6.21
CA LEU A 310 14.97 -19.53 5.85
C LEU A 310 15.07 -20.82 5.01
N ASN A 311 16.05 -20.84 4.12
CA ASN A 311 16.46 -21.90 3.20
C ASN A 311 16.85 -23.22 3.91
N LYS A 312 17.30 -23.13 5.17
CA LYS A 312 17.65 -24.27 6.04
C LYS A 312 16.53 -24.64 7.01
N PHE A 313 15.59 -23.72 7.26
CA PHE A 313 14.41 -23.95 8.07
C PHE A 313 13.35 -24.72 7.26
N LEU A 314 12.99 -24.23 6.06
CA LEU A 314 12.01 -24.87 5.15
C LEU A 314 12.35 -26.32 4.76
N ARG A 315 13.64 -26.69 4.80
CA ARG A 315 14.10 -28.09 4.58
C ARG A 315 13.79 -29.04 5.72
N LYS A 316 13.56 -28.54 6.94
CA LYS A 316 13.40 -29.38 8.13
C LYS A 316 11.96 -29.84 8.25
N LYS A 317 11.74 -31.15 8.06
CA LYS A 317 10.49 -31.78 8.45
C LYS A 317 10.26 -31.55 9.95
N THR A 318 9.14 -30.92 10.29
CA THR A 318 8.72 -30.70 11.68
C THR A 318 8.17 -32.00 12.27
N CYS A 319 8.25 -32.16 13.59
CA CYS A 319 7.71 -33.33 14.31
C CYS A 319 6.19 -33.23 14.59
N CYS A 320 5.46 -32.39 13.85
CA CYS A 320 4.05 -32.09 14.06
C CYS A 320 3.46 -31.49 12.78
N ASP A 321 2.42 -32.12 12.23
CA ASP A 321 1.81 -31.73 10.95
C ASP A 321 1.12 -30.36 11.02
N ALA A 322 0.49 -30.03 12.15
CA ALA A 322 -0.10 -28.71 12.37
C ALA A 322 0.94 -27.57 12.31
N VAL A 323 2.18 -27.82 12.73
CA VAL A 323 3.29 -26.86 12.57
C VAL A 323 3.82 -26.88 11.13
N ASN A 324 3.80 -28.03 10.46
CA ASN A 324 4.25 -28.18 9.07
C ASN A 324 3.44 -27.30 8.11
N VAL A 325 2.12 -27.16 8.33
CA VAL A 325 1.25 -26.26 7.56
C VAL A 325 1.70 -24.80 7.66
N ILE A 326 2.06 -24.31 8.87
CA ILE A 326 2.61 -22.95 9.01
C ILE A 326 3.93 -22.82 8.25
N VAL A 327 4.80 -23.84 8.30
CA VAL A 327 6.10 -23.82 7.62
C VAL A 327 5.95 -23.79 6.09
N GLN A 328 4.91 -24.42 5.55
CA GLN A 328 4.57 -24.36 4.11
C GLN A 328 4.08 -22.97 3.71
N GLU A 329 3.12 -22.41 4.45
CA GLU A 329 2.54 -21.10 4.17
C GLU A 329 3.44 -19.91 4.53
N ILE A 330 4.56 -20.12 5.24
CA ILE A 330 5.37 -19.06 5.86
C ILE A 330 5.85 -17.99 4.88
N VAL A 331 6.10 -18.37 3.63
CA VAL A 331 6.51 -17.44 2.55
C VAL A 331 5.32 -16.61 2.07
N GLY A 332 4.13 -17.20 1.95
CA GLY A 332 2.89 -16.48 1.64
C GLY A 332 2.53 -15.47 2.73
N ILE A 333 2.65 -15.87 4.00
CA ILE A 333 2.42 -14.99 5.17
C ILE A 333 3.37 -13.78 5.14
N ILE A 334 4.67 -14.01 4.92
CA ILE A 334 5.68 -12.94 4.84
C ILE A 334 5.41 -12.01 3.64
N ASN A 335 5.16 -12.57 2.45
CA ASN A 335 4.88 -11.78 1.25
C ASN A 335 3.61 -10.93 1.42
N SER A 336 2.55 -11.47 2.03
CA SER A 336 1.31 -10.74 2.34
C SER A 336 1.54 -9.61 3.35
N PHE A 337 2.37 -9.85 4.37
CA PHE A 337 2.77 -8.84 5.35
C PHE A 337 3.59 -7.70 4.71
N GLU A 338 4.58 -8.02 3.88
CA GLU A 338 5.37 -7.00 3.15
C GLU A 338 4.50 -6.19 2.19
N ALA A 339 3.67 -6.88 1.39
CA ALA A 339 2.70 -6.25 0.48
C ALA A 339 1.75 -5.28 1.20
N SER A 340 1.25 -5.64 2.38
CA SER A 340 0.33 -4.80 3.16
C SER A 340 0.91 -3.45 3.63
N GLN A 341 2.22 -3.26 3.52
CA GLN A 341 2.94 -2.05 3.95
C GLN A 341 3.34 -1.12 2.78
N ILE A 342 3.18 -1.56 1.53
CA ILE A 342 3.56 -0.78 0.34
C ILE A 342 2.45 0.23 0.00
N PRO A 343 2.71 1.55 0.10
CA PRO A 343 1.74 2.57 -0.29
C PRO A 343 1.71 2.77 -1.80
N VAL A 344 0.52 3.01 -2.33
CA VAL A 344 0.28 3.46 -3.70
C VAL A 344 0.83 4.89 -3.90
N GLU A 345 1.31 5.18 -5.12
CA GLU A 345 1.89 6.48 -5.48
C GLU A 345 0.86 7.63 -5.48
N LYS A 346 1.34 8.89 -5.50
CA LYS A 346 0.50 10.06 -5.81
C LYS A 346 -0.18 9.87 -7.18
N GLY A 347 -1.49 10.12 -7.24
CA GLY A 347 -2.27 10.04 -8.48
C GLY A 347 -3.78 9.99 -8.27
N LEU A 348 -4.49 10.04 -9.40
CA LEU A 348 -5.91 9.75 -9.53
C LEU A 348 -6.08 8.27 -9.91
N TYR A 349 -6.92 7.53 -9.20
CA TYR A 349 -7.11 6.09 -9.40
C TYR A 349 -8.59 5.72 -9.55
N LEU A 350 -8.86 4.71 -10.38
CA LEU A 350 -10.17 4.06 -10.48
C LEU A 350 -10.10 2.73 -9.72
N CYS A 351 -10.93 2.56 -8.70
CA CYS A 351 -11.00 1.38 -7.82
C CYS A 351 -12.30 0.61 -8.03
N TYR A 352 -12.21 -0.68 -8.32
CA TYR A 352 -13.32 -1.62 -8.28
C TYR A 352 -13.65 -1.99 -6.83
N LEU A 353 -14.91 -1.80 -6.42
CA LEU A 353 -15.36 -2.13 -5.08
C LEU A 353 -16.45 -3.22 -5.08
N LYS A 354 -16.11 -4.36 -4.47
CA LYS A 354 -17.00 -5.51 -4.23
C LYS A 354 -16.77 -6.06 -2.82
N LEU A 355 -17.86 -6.47 -2.17
CA LEU A 355 -17.87 -7.04 -0.82
C LEU A 355 -18.70 -8.32 -0.77
N PHE A 356 -18.41 -9.12 0.26
CA PHE A 356 -19.18 -10.31 0.61
C PHE A 356 -19.58 -10.27 2.09
N SER A 357 -20.86 -10.45 2.39
CA SER A 357 -21.35 -10.62 3.76
C SER A 357 -21.45 -12.10 4.09
N SER A 358 -20.68 -12.57 5.06
CA SER A 358 -20.95 -13.85 5.72
C SER A 358 -22.00 -13.67 6.83
N LEU A 359 -22.32 -14.75 7.54
CA LEU A 359 -23.16 -14.70 8.75
C LEU A 359 -22.53 -13.93 9.93
N SER A 360 -21.20 -13.76 9.95
CA SER A 360 -20.45 -13.26 11.11
C SER A 360 -19.58 -12.03 10.83
N SER A 361 -19.32 -11.73 9.56
CA SER A 361 -18.36 -10.71 9.13
C SER A 361 -18.62 -10.25 7.69
N LEU A 362 -18.37 -8.96 7.44
CA LEU A 362 -18.30 -8.38 6.10
C LEU A 362 -16.84 -8.44 5.62
N HIS A 363 -16.63 -8.88 4.38
CA HIS A 363 -15.33 -9.00 3.71
C HIS A 363 -15.29 -8.09 2.49
N VAL A 364 -14.13 -7.55 2.18
CA VAL A 364 -13.86 -6.73 0.98
C VAL A 364 -12.91 -7.48 0.06
N VAL A 365 -13.11 -7.34 -1.25
CA VAL A 365 -12.19 -7.86 -2.27
C VAL A 365 -10.96 -6.95 -2.35
N VAL A 366 -9.77 -7.56 -2.31
CA VAL A 366 -8.47 -6.89 -2.42
C VAL A 366 -7.52 -7.70 -3.32
N PRO A 367 -6.52 -7.09 -3.97
CA PRO A 367 -5.50 -7.84 -4.69
C PRO A 367 -4.66 -8.71 -3.77
N THR A 368 -4.30 -9.92 -4.22
CA THR A 368 -3.48 -10.86 -3.44
C THR A 368 -2.11 -10.28 -3.07
N HIS A 369 -1.56 -9.44 -3.95
CA HIS A 369 -0.27 -8.78 -3.78
C HIS A 369 -0.35 -7.33 -3.28
N GLN A 370 -1.53 -6.83 -2.88
CA GLN A 370 -1.70 -5.49 -2.32
C GLN A 370 -2.93 -5.37 -1.38
N PRO A 371 -2.98 -6.10 -0.25
CA PRO A 371 -4.17 -6.22 0.59
C PRO A 371 -4.54 -4.96 1.39
N ASN A 372 -3.79 -3.86 1.22
CA ASN A 372 -4.06 -2.54 1.78
C ASN A 372 -4.83 -1.60 0.81
N MET A 373 -5.22 -2.10 -0.36
CA MET A 373 -6.09 -1.40 -1.33
C MET A 373 -7.13 -2.36 -1.92
N MET A 374 -8.22 -1.83 -2.46
CA MET A 374 -9.17 -2.58 -3.30
C MET A 374 -8.68 -2.56 -4.75
N PRO A 375 -9.04 -3.51 -5.63
CA PRO A 375 -8.49 -3.57 -6.99
C PRO A 375 -8.65 -2.27 -7.76
N PHE A 376 -7.57 -1.74 -8.34
CA PHE A 376 -7.51 -0.41 -8.96
C PHE A 376 -6.68 -0.35 -10.25
N THR A 377 -6.79 0.77 -10.96
CA THR A 377 -5.83 1.24 -11.99
C THR A 377 -5.53 2.73 -11.81
N LYS A 378 -4.29 3.16 -12.09
CA LYS A 378 -3.92 4.58 -12.18
C LYS A 378 -4.57 5.20 -13.43
N LEU A 379 -5.13 6.40 -13.28
CA LEU A 379 -5.65 7.23 -14.38
C LEU A 379 -4.62 8.30 -14.79
N ARG A 380 -4.12 9.09 -13.82
CA ARG A 380 -3.08 10.13 -14.03
C ARG A 380 -2.30 10.45 -12.75
N ASP A 381 -1.08 11.00 -12.89
CA ASP A 381 -0.22 11.38 -11.75
C ASP A 381 -0.74 12.58 -10.95
N ASN A 382 -1.46 13.50 -11.62
CA ASN A 382 -2.15 14.59 -10.95
C ASN A 382 -3.44 14.01 -10.33
N PRO A 383 -3.66 14.10 -9.00
CA PRO A 383 -4.89 13.61 -8.37
C PRO A 383 -6.05 14.60 -8.49
N TYR A 384 -5.79 15.87 -8.79
CA TYR A 384 -6.78 16.94 -8.65
C TYR A 384 -7.80 16.89 -9.78
N VAL A 385 -9.08 16.81 -9.44
CA VAL A 385 -10.20 16.82 -10.40
C VAL A 385 -10.91 18.18 -10.35
N THR A 386 -11.02 18.81 -11.51
CA THR A 386 -11.69 20.10 -11.67
C THR A 386 -13.21 19.95 -11.69
N ARG A 387 -13.94 21.05 -11.48
CA ARG A 387 -15.40 21.04 -11.60
C ARG A 387 -15.85 20.66 -13.02
N GLU A 388 -15.14 21.16 -14.03
CA GLU A 388 -15.48 20.93 -15.44
C GLU A 388 -15.26 19.46 -15.87
N GLU A 389 -14.25 18.77 -15.34
CA GLU A 389 -14.07 17.31 -15.52
C GLU A 389 -15.15 16.50 -14.77
N TRP A 390 -15.58 16.96 -13.60
CA TRP A 390 -16.58 16.29 -12.78
C TRP A 390 -17.98 16.39 -13.37
N ASP A 391 -18.37 17.58 -13.85
CA ASP A 391 -19.66 17.79 -14.50
C ASP A 391 -19.76 16.99 -15.81
N ALA A 392 -18.71 16.95 -16.63
CA ALA A 392 -18.65 16.10 -17.84
C ALA A 392 -18.70 14.58 -17.54
N PHE A 393 -18.36 14.18 -16.31
CA PHE A 393 -18.47 12.79 -15.84
C PHE A 393 -19.85 12.46 -15.24
N ILE A 394 -20.62 13.46 -14.83
CA ILE A 394 -22.03 13.29 -14.45
C ILE A 394 -22.92 13.32 -15.70
N ASP A 395 -22.65 14.25 -16.61
CA ASP A 395 -23.39 14.46 -17.85
C ASP A 395 -22.45 14.52 -19.07
N PRO A 396 -22.31 13.42 -19.84
CA PRO A 396 -21.42 13.36 -20.99
C PRO A 396 -21.92 14.12 -22.22
N ASP A 397 -23.17 14.60 -22.22
CA ASP A 397 -23.74 15.36 -23.34
C ASP A 397 -23.31 16.85 -23.29
N VAL A 398 -22.57 17.26 -22.25
CA VAL A 398 -21.94 18.58 -22.11
C VAL A 398 -20.72 18.69 -23.03
N ASP A 399 -20.88 19.36 -24.19
CA ASP A 399 -19.81 19.43 -25.20
C ASP A 399 -18.63 20.33 -24.79
N MET A 400 -17.62 19.70 -24.18
CA MET A 400 -16.38 20.32 -23.70
C MET A 400 -15.14 19.54 -24.19
N PRO A 401 -14.46 19.98 -25.28
CA PRO A 401 -13.47 19.16 -25.98
C PRO A 401 -12.25 18.69 -25.17
N ALA A 402 -11.75 19.46 -24.19
CA ALA A 402 -10.62 19.05 -23.37
C ALA A 402 -11.01 17.96 -22.35
N GLN A 403 -12.25 18.03 -21.86
CA GLN A 403 -12.83 17.12 -20.88
C GLN A 403 -13.15 15.76 -21.50
N ARG A 404 -13.43 15.69 -22.82
CA ARG A 404 -13.52 14.42 -23.57
C ARG A 404 -12.25 13.54 -23.41
N GLN A 405 -11.07 14.13 -23.25
CA GLN A 405 -9.83 13.38 -23.03
C GLN A 405 -9.82 12.65 -21.67
N PHE A 406 -10.33 13.29 -20.61
CA PHE A 406 -10.48 12.67 -19.28
C PHE A 406 -11.48 11.51 -19.33
N LEU A 407 -12.63 11.71 -19.99
CA LEU A 407 -13.61 10.63 -20.20
C LEU A 407 -13.01 9.46 -20.97
N HIS A 408 -12.33 9.70 -22.10
CA HIS A 408 -11.69 8.63 -22.86
C HIS A 408 -10.65 7.84 -22.03
N GLN A 409 -9.85 8.52 -21.20
CA GLN A 409 -8.92 7.87 -20.27
C GLN A 409 -9.64 7.00 -19.24
N LEU A 410 -10.71 7.51 -18.62
CA LEU A 410 -11.52 6.79 -17.64
C LEU A 410 -12.13 5.51 -18.23
N LEU A 411 -12.61 5.55 -19.48
CA LEU A 411 -13.24 4.41 -20.16
C LEU A 411 -12.24 3.39 -20.70
N SER A 412 -11.12 3.85 -21.24
CA SER A 412 -10.01 2.97 -21.62
C SER A 412 -9.56 2.17 -20.40
N LYS A 413 -9.31 2.85 -19.27
CA LYS A 413 -8.85 2.23 -18.03
C LYS A 413 -9.93 1.40 -17.32
N SER A 414 -11.21 1.76 -17.39
CA SER A 414 -12.29 0.93 -16.80
C SER A 414 -12.48 -0.39 -17.56
N ARG A 415 -12.38 -0.38 -18.91
CA ARG A 415 -12.37 -1.60 -19.72
C ARG A 415 -11.17 -2.48 -19.38
N THR A 416 -9.95 -1.91 -19.30
CA THR A 416 -8.75 -2.64 -18.88
C THR A 416 -8.96 -3.31 -17.52
N LEU A 417 -9.30 -2.54 -16.48
CA LEU A 417 -9.52 -3.07 -15.13
C LEU A 417 -10.62 -4.15 -15.06
N ALA A 418 -11.67 -4.07 -15.90
CA ALA A 418 -12.71 -5.08 -15.96
C ALA A 418 -12.20 -6.43 -16.52
N THR A 419 -11.53 -6.42 -17.67
CA THR A 419 -10.93 -7.62 -18.27
C THR A 419 -9.82 -8.20 -17.37
N ASP A 420 -9.00 -7.34 -16.76
CA ASP A 420 -7.93 -7.75 -15.83
C ASP A 420 -8.47 -8.55 -14.64
N LEU A 421 -9.62 -8.12 -14.10
CA LEU A 421 -10.36 -8.77 -13.02
C LEU A 421 -11.15 -10.02 -13.46
N GLY A 422 -11.16 -10.35 -14.76
CA GLY A 422 -11.97 -11.43 -15.33
C GLY A 422 -13.47 -11.14 -15.33
N LEU A 423 -13.87 -9.86 -15.45
CA LEU A 423 -15.26 -9.42 -15.40
C LEU A 423 -15.95 -9.39 -16.77
N ASP A 424 -15.40 -10.05 -17.79
CA ASP A 424 -15.93 -10.00 -19.17
C ASP A 424 -17.34 -10.64 -19.31
N GLU A 425 -17.78 -11.44 -18.33
CA GLU A 425 -19.19 -11.91 -18.19
C GLU A 425 -20.15 -10.82 -17.62
N LEU A 426 -19.63 -9.69 -17.15
CA LEU A 426 -20.42 -8.53 -16.75
C LEU A 426 -20.58 -7.59 -17.94
N SER A 427 -21.80 -7.50 -18.49
CA SER A 427 -22.09 -6.52 -19.54
C SER A 427 -21.88 -5.08 -19.06
N ALA A 428 -21.79 -4.15 -20.00
CA ALA A 428 -21.68 -2.70 -19.76
C ALA A 428 -22.77 -2.14 -18.83
N ASP A 429 -23.90 -2.84 -18.71
CA ASP A 429 -25.08 -2.52 -17.91
C ASP A 429 -24.99 -3.06 -16.47
N ARG A 430 -24.01 -3.92 -16.18
CA ARG A 430 -23.77 -4.50 -14.85
C ARG A 430 -22.75 -3.73 -14.02
N LEU A 431 -22.03 -2.79 -14.62
CA LEU A 431 -21.12 -1.86 -13.95
C LEU A 431 -21.71 -0.44 -13.87
N ARG A 432 -21.23 0.35 -12.90
CA ARG A 432 -21.63 1.75 -12.64
C ARG A 432 -20.43 2.49 -12.07
N PHE A 433 -20.25 3.76 -12.44
CA PHE A 433 -19.34 4.64 -11.73
C PHE A 433 -20.07 5.29 -10.55
N PHE A 434 -19.38 5.49 -9.43
CA PHE A 434 -19.93 6.25 -8.30
C PHE A 434 -19.33 7.65 -8.25
N SER A 435 -20.17 8.69 -8.33
CA SER A 435 -19.75 10.09 -8.25
C SER A 435 -19.56 10.52 -6.79
N PHE A 436 -18.63 9.84 -6.11
CA PHE A 436 -18.18 10.19 -4.77
C PHE A 436 -16.66 10.01 -4.69
N CYS A 437 -15.90 11.03 -5.11
CA CYS A 437 -14.45 11.00 -5.00
C CYS A 437 -14.06 11.04 -3.52
N PHE A 438 -13.22 10.10 -3.06
CA PHE A 438 -12.71 10.21 -1.68
C PHE A 438 -11.48 11.12 -1.60
N GLY A 439 -11.38 11.85 -0.49
CA GLY A 439 -10.39 12.90 -0.25
C GLY A 439 -8.96 12.44 0.00
N GLU A 440 -8.09 13.42 0.24
CA GLU A 440 -6.63 13.32 0.02
C GLU A 440 -5.89 12.41 1.02
N PHE A 441 -5.77 11.11 0.70
CA PHE A 441 -4.88 10.19 1.40
C PHE A 441 -3.48 10.23 0.77
N ARG A 442 -2.50 10.90 1.41
CA ARG A 442 -1.13 11.07 0.86
C ARG A 442 -1.08 11.60 -0.59
N ASN A 443 -1.97 12.52 -0.96
CA ASN A 443 -2.11 13.04 -2.32
C ASN A 443 -2.70 12.04 -3.34
N MET A 444 -3.39 11.00 -2.88
CA MET A 444 -4.15 10.05 -3.71
C MET A 444 -5.64 10.43 -3.71
N PHE A 445 -6.28 10.40 -4.88
CA PHE A 445 -7.73 10.61 -5.05
C PHE A 445 -8.35 9.35 -5.70
N LEU A 446 -9.53 8.93 -5.22
CA LEU A 446 -10.15 7.65 -5.59
C LEU A 446 -11.53 7.83 -6.25
N PHE A 447 -11.69 7.24 -7.43
CA PHE A 447 -12.96 7.07 -8.16
C PHE A 447 -13.42 5.61 -8.04
N TRP A 448 -14.74 5.37 -7.99
CA TRP A 448 -15.28 4.02 -7.79
C TRP A 448 -15.90 3.45 -9.06
N LEU A 449 -15.50 2.23 -9.39
CA LEU A 449 -16.21 1.32 -10.27
C LEU A 449 -16.97 0.31 -9.38
N LEU A 450 -18.28 0.25 -9.52
CA LEU A 450 -19.17 -0.63 -8.75
C LEU A 450 -19.89 -1.59 -9.70
N PRO A 451 -20.26 -2.79 -9.24
CA PRO A 451 -21.31 -3.57 -9.88
C PRO A 451 -22.72 -2.97 -9.58
N GLN A 452 -23.77 -3.62 -10.09
CA GLN A 452 -25.17 -3.26 -9.78
C GLN A 452 -25.45 -3.25 -8.26
N THR A 453 -26.47 -2.50 -7.82
CA THR A 453 -26.79 -2.31 -6.38
C THR A 453 -26.99 -3.61 -5.58
N SER A 454 -27.46 -4.67 -6.25
CA SER A 454 -27.60 -6.04 -5.73
C SER A 454 -26.29 -6.83 -5.56
N GLU A 455 -25.21 -6.41 -6.24
CA GLU A 455 -23.96 -7.17 -6.40
C GLU A 455 -22.74 -6.50 -5.74
N VAL A 456 -22.89 -5.27 -5.23
CA VAL A 456 -21.86 -4.54 -4.45
C VAL A 456 -21.53 -5.29 -3.16
N CYS A 457 -22.55 -5.90 -2.53
CA CYS A 457 -22.40 -6.71 -1.32
C CYS A 457 -23.25 -7.98 -1.45
N VAL A 458 -22.60 -9.12 -1.69
CA VAL A 458 -23.25 -10.42 -1.93
C VAL A 458 -23.23 -11.25 -0.65
N VAL A 459 -24.32 -11.93 -0.31
CA VAL A 459 -24.35 -12.85 0.84
C VAL A 459 -23.66 -14.16 0.50
N SER A 460 -22.71 -14.59 1.34
CA SER A 460 -21.93 -15.82 1.21
C SER A 460 -22.18 -16.75 2.40
N THR A 461 -22.40 -18.04 2.14
CA THR A 461 -22.77 -19.03 3.16
C THR A 461 -21.63 -19.94 3.61
N SER A 462 -20.55 -20.06 2.83
CA SER A 462 -19.36 -20.88 3.17
C SER A 462 -18.15 -20.56 2.29
N THR A 463 -18.35 -20.43 0.98
CA THR A 463 -17.30 -20.09 0.00
C THR A 463 -17.64 -18.79 -0.72
N PHE A 464 -16.67 -17.88 -0.85
CA PHE A 464 -16.83 -16.63 -1.60
C PHE A 464 -16.79 -16.89 -3.12
N VAL A 465 -17.92 -17.34 -3.67
CA VAL A 465 -18.08 -17.56 -5.12
C VAL A 465 -18.16 -16.22 -5.83
N GLY A 466 -17.44 -16.06 -6.95
CA GLY A 466 -17.38 -14.82 -7.72
C GLY A 466 -16.41 -13.76 -7.15
N VAL A 467 -15.35 -14.19 -6.46
CA VAL A 467 -14.16 -13.36 -6.24
C VAL A 467 -13.46 -13.15 -7.59
N PRO A 468 -13.12 -11.91 -7.97
CA PRO A 468 -12.40 -11.63 -9.22
C PRO A 468 -11.02 -12.29 -9.34
N LEU A 469 -10.51 -12.37 -10.56
CA LEU A 469 -9.19 -12.91 -10.86
C LEU A 469 -8.09 -12.12 -10.12
N GLY A 470 -7.02 -12.80 -9.68
CA GLY A 470 -5.91 -12.21 -8.91
C GLY A 470 -6.26 -11.68 -7.51
N CYS A 471 -7.53 -11.75 -7.10
CA CYS A 471 -8.01 -11.16 -5.84
C CYS A 471 -8.26 -12.19 -4.74
N MET A 472 -8.27 -11.69 -3.50
CA MET A 472 -8.64 -12.41 -2.29
C MET A 472 -9.68 -11.61 -1.47
N THR A 473 -10.27 -12.24 -0.46
CA THR A 473 -11.22 -11.59 0.47
C THR A 473 -10.58 -11.39 1.84
N VAL A 474 -10.61 -10.15 2.33
CA VAL A 474 -10.10 -9.79 3.67
C VAL A 474 -11.26 -9.25 4.52
N PRO A 475 -11.36 -9.58 5.82
CA PRO A 475 -12.37 -9.00 6.71
C PRO A 475 -12.28 -7.46 6.71
N LEU A 476 -13.42 -6.77 6.61
CA LEU A 476 -13.46 -5.31 6.51
C LEU A 476 -12.65 -4.59 7.61
N PRO A 477 -12.72 -4.98 8.91
CA PRO A 477 -11.92 -4.32 9.94
C PRO A 477 -10.40 -4.51 9.74
N SER A 478 -9.96 -5.67 9.26
CA SER A 478 -8.56 -5.95 8.93
C SER A 478 -8.09 -5.10 7.75
N PHE A 479 -8.91 -4.98 6.71
CA PHE A 479 -8.63 -4.07 5.58
C PHE A 479 -8.55 -2.60 6.03
N GLU A 480 -9.51 -2.11 6.82
CA GLU A 480 -9.51 -0.73 7.33
C GLU A 480 -8.22 -0.45 8.14
N LEU A 481 -7.76 -1.43 8.93
CA LEU A 481 -6.49 -1.34 9.66
C LEU A 481 -5.28 -1.33 8.71
N PHE A 482 -5.19 -2.21 7.71
CA PHE A 482 -4.11 -2.20 6.71
C PHE A 482 -4.05 -0.89 5.91
N PHE A 483 -5.20 -0.38 5.51
CA PHE A 483 -5.35 0.90 4.82
C PHE A 483 -4.83 2.05 5.69
N PHE A 484 -5.32 2.21 6.93
CA PHE A 484 -4.85 3.32 7.76
C PHE A 484 -3.40 3.17 8.23
N LEU A 485 -2.89 1.96 8.46
CA LEU A 485 -1.45 1.74 8.73
C LEU A 485 -0.58 2.26 7.58
N THR A 486 -1.02 2.04 6.34
CA THR A 486 -0.33 2.50 5.15
C THR A 486 -0.47 4.02 4.99
N TYR A 487 -1.70 4.56 4.98
CA TYR A 487 -1.96 5.94 4.54
C TYR A 487 -1.97 6.98 5.67
N ASN A 488 -2.33 6.61 6.91
CA ASN A 488 -2.36 7.51 8.08
C ASN A 488 -1.98 6.80 9.40
N PRO A 489 -0.71 6.33 9.54
CA PRO A 489 -0.29 5.53 10.68
C PRO A 489 -0.45 6.23 12.04
N ILE A 490 -0.27 7.55 12.09
CA ILE A 490 -0.39 8.35 13.32
C ILE A 490 -1.81 8.28 13.89
N PHE A 491 -2.82 8.45 13.02
CA PHE A 491 -4.23 8.34 13.40
C PHE A 491 -4.55 6.96 13.96
N ILE A 492 -4.18 5.88 13.26
CA ILE A 492 -4.59 4.53 13.65
C ILE A 492 -3.87 3.99 14.89
N HIS A 493 -2.58 4.33 15.09
CA HIS A 493 -1.90 4.01 16.33
C HIS A 493 -2.53 4.75 17.52
N ASN A 494 -2.85 6.04 17.40
CA ASN A 494 -3.51 6.77 18.49
C ASN A 494 -4.94 6.25 18.76
N TYR A 495 -5.72 5.95 17.72
CA TYR A 495 -7.04 5.33 17.84
C TYR A 495 -6.97 3.96 18.53
N ALA A 496 -6.06 3.08 18.11
CA ALA A 496 -5.92 1.75 18.70
C ALA A 496 -5.50 1.81 20.18
N ARG A 497 -4.55 2.68 20.52
CA ARG A 497 -4.13 2.92 21.92
C ARG A 497 -5.30 3.36 22.79
N LEU A 498 -6.07 4.36 22.36
CA LEU A 498 -7.25 4.82 23.11
C LEU A 498 -8.35 3.77 23.17
N SER A 499 -8.62 3.04 22.08
CA SER A 499 -9.65 2.01 22.07
C SER A 499 -9.33 0.88 23.05
N LEU A 500 -8.08 0.41 23.11
CA LEU A 500 -7.67 -0.64 24.05
C LEU A 500 -7.69 -0.14 25.50
N PHE A 501 -7.23 1.09 25.72
CA PHE A 501 -7.24 1.75 27.03
C PHE A 501 -8.67 1.91 27.57
N LEU A 502 -9.58 2.49 26.79
CA LEU A 502 -10.96 2.73 27.20
C LEU A 502 -11.71 1.40 27.41
N GLU A 503 -11.60 0.43 26.50
CA GLU A 503 -12.21 -0.89 26.65
C GLU A 503 -11.76 -1.59 27.95
N HIS A 504 -10.45 -1.59 28.25
CA HIS A 504 -9.90 -2.17 29.47
C HIS A 504 -10.37 -1.43 30.74
N TYR A 505 -10.24 -0.11 30.79
CA TYR A 505 -10.56 0.64 32.01
C TYR A 505 -12.07 0.78 32.26
N ILE A 506 -12.93 0.77 31.23
CA ILE A 506 -14.38 0.65 31.40
C ILE A 506 -14.72 -0.71 32.02
N MET A 507 -14.15 -1.80 31.48
CA MET A 507 -14.35 -3.16 32.01
C MET A 507 -13.93 -3.28 33.48
N VAL A 508 -12.73 -2.79 33.85
CA VAL A 508 -12.24 -2.79 35.23
C VAL A 508 -13.12 -1.92 36.14
N THR A 509 -13.49 -0.72 35.71
CA THR A 509 -14.35 0.19 36.48
C THR A 509 -15.72 -0.44 36.76
N HIS A 510 -16.35 -1.05 35.75
CA HIS A 510 -17.62 -1.77 35.93
C HIS A 510 -17.53 -3.00 36.82
N TYR A 511 -16.37 -3.68 36.88
CA TYR A 511 -16.17 -4.81 37.79
C TYR A 511 -16.04 -4.32 39.24
N GLU A 512 -15.14 -3.37 39.51
CA GLU A 512 -14.93 -2.85 40.86
C GLU A 512 -16.19 -2.18 41.42
N GLN A 513 -16.97 -1.47 40.58
CA GLN A 513 -18.28 -0.92 40.93
C GLN A 513 -19.25 -1.99 41.47
N ARG A 514 -19.20 -3.23 40.95
CA ARG A 514 -20.04 -4.35 41.41
C ARG A 514 -19.52 -5.01 42.69
N GLN A 515 -18.26 -4.75 43.08
CA GLN A 515 -17.66 -5.21 44.33
C GLN A 515 -17.78 -4.17 45.46
N CYS A 516 -18.26 -2.95 45.17
CA CYS A 516 -18.43 -1.89 46.16
C CYS A 516 -19.48 -2.26 47.23
N LEU A 517 -19.03 -2.36 48.48
CA LEU A 517 -19.90 -2.51 49.66
C LEU A 517 -20.35 -1.16 50.25
N LEU A 518 -19.87 -0.04 49.70
CA LEU A 518 -20.16 1.33 50.15
C LEU A 518 -20.69 2.16 48.98
N GLU A 519 -21.85 2.79 49.17
CA GLU A 519 -22.49 3.66 48.16
C GLU A 519 -21.58 4.82 47.75
N THR A 520 -20.80 5.37 48.68
CA THR A 520 -19.87 6.49 48.44
C THR A 520 -18.73 6.15 47.48
N ASP A 521 -18.28 4.88 47.48
CA ASP A 521 -17.27 4.43 46.51
C ASP A 521 -17.93 3.99 45.20
N ALA A 522 -19.11 3.36 45.25
CA ALA A 522 -19.90 3.03 44.05
C ALA A 522 -20.25 4.28 43.21
N GLN A 523 -20.50 5.42 43.87
CA GLN A 523 -20.68 6.74 43.22
C GLN A 523 -19.40 7.23 42.52
N VAL A 524 -18.22 7.08 43.14
CA VAL A 524 -16.93 7.45 42.53
C VAL A 524 -16.63 6.59 41.30
N TYR A 525 -16.89 5.28 41.37
CA TYR A 525 -16.79 4.40 40.19
C TYR A 525 -17.83 4.75 39.12
N ASN A 526 -19.01 5.26 39.49
CA ASN A 526 -20.02 5.68 38.52
C ASN A 526 -19.60 6.95 37.76
N GLU A 527 -19.14 7.99 38.46
CA GLU A 527 -18.60 9.23 37.85
C GLU A 527 -17.45 8.91 36.88
N LEU A 528 -16.53 8.04 37.31
CA LEU A 528 -15.42 7.53 36.51
C LEU A 528 -15.89 6.78 35.25
N ASN A 529 -16.91 5.93 35.37
CA ASN A 529 -17.44 5.16 34.27
C ASN A 529 -18.24 6.02 33.26
N GLU A 530 -19.02 6.98 33.75
CA GLU A 530 -19.71 7.97 32.91
C GLU A 530 -18.70 8.79 32.09
N LYS A 531 -17.58 9.21 32.71
CA LYS A 531 -16.55 9.98 32.00
C LYS A 531 -15.76 9.13 31.01
N LEU A 532 -15.44 7.88 31.33
CA LEU A 532 -14.82 6.93 30.39
C LEU A 532 -15.75 6.60 29.21
N THR A 533 -17.04 6.37 29.47
CA THR A 533 -18.05 6.13 28.44
C THR A 533 -18.25 7.35 27.54
N SER A 534 -18.18 8.57 28.10
CA SER A 534 -18.17 9.82 27.34
C SER A 534 -16.98 9.89 26.36
N PHE A 535 -15.77 9.50 26.80
CA PHE A 535 -14.60 9.42 25.91
C PHE A 535 -14.73 8.31 24.86
N GLN A 536 -15.31 7.16 25.20
CA GLN A 536 -15.56 6.06 24.24
C GLN A 536 -16.52 6.50 23.13
N ASN A 537 -17.63 7.16 23.49
CA ASN A 537 -18.58 7.72 22.53
C ASN A 537 -17.93 8.77 21.60
N GLN A 538 -16.99 9.57 22.10
CA GLN A 538 -16.22 10.52 21.29
C GLN A 538 -15.25 9.79 20.33
N LEU A 539 -14.56 8.76 20.82
CA LEU A 539 -13.65 7.95 20.00
C LEU A 539 -14.40 7.22 18.87
N ASP A 540 -15.56 6.63 19.18
CA ASP A 540 -16.40 5.93 18.21
C ASP A 540 -17.05 6.90 17.20
N LEU A 541 -17.35 8.14 17.58
CA LEU A 541 -17.78 9.16 16.63
C LEU A 541 -16.68 9.51 15.63
N ILE A 542 -15.44 9.74 16.10
CA ILE A 542 -14.31 10.06 15.22
C ILE A 542 -13.98 8.86 14.32
N TRP A 543 -14.02 7.64 14.85
CA TRP A 543 -13.83 6.41 14.08
C TRP A 543 -14.93 6.22 13.03
N LYS A 544 -16.20 6.41 13.39
CA LYS A 544 -17.34 6.34 12.46
C LYS A 544 -17.22 7.35 11.31
N GLN A 545 -16.72 8.56 11.58
CA GLN A 545 -16.46 9.56 10.54
C GLN A 545 -15.30 9.14 9.62
N ALA A 546 -14.22 8.59 10.18
CA ALA A 546 -13.06 8.14 9.40
C ALA A 546 -13.35 6.89 8.53
N ARG A 547 -14.28 6.01 8.94
CA ARG A 547 -14.67 4.77 8.23
C ARG A 547 -15.47 5.02 6.95
N TRP A 548 -14.84 5.71 6.00
CA TRP A 548 -15.41 6.05 4.69
C TRP A 548 -15.98 4.84 3.95
N LEU A 549 -15.33 3.68 3.99
CA LEU A 549 -15.74 2.51 3.20
C LEU A 549 -17.13 1.99 3.60
N SER A 550 -17.44 1.96 4.91
CA SER A 550 -18.78 1.57 5.40
C SER A 550 -19.88 2.53 4.92
N HIS A 551 -19.55 3.82 4.80
CA HIS A 551 -20.45 4.85 4.28
C HIS A 551 -20.63 4.72 2.75
N THR A 552 -19.53 4.61 2.00
CA THR A 552 -19.54 4.39 0.54
C THR A 552 -20.36 3.15 0.16
N VAL A 553 -20.21 2.04 0.87
CA VAL A 553 -20.98 0.80 0.62
C VAL A 553 -22.46 0.95 0.93
N SER A 554 -22.83 1.80 1.89
CA SER A 554 -24.24 2.09 2.19
C SER A 554 -24.88 2.85 1.03
N LEU A 555 -24.27 3.97 0.62
CA LEU A 555 -24.73 4.80 -0.49
C LEU A 555 -24.70 4.04 -1.84
N ALA A 556 -23.71 3.17 -2.06
CA ALA A 556 -23.56 2.38 -3.29
C ALA A 556 -24.65 1.31 -3.51
N ARG A 557 -25.37 0.94 -2.44
CA ARG A 557 -26.50 -0.01 -2.46
C ARG A 557 -27.86 0.67 -2.61
N GLU A 558 -27.94 1.97 -2.34
CA GLU A 558 -29.17 2.75 -2.56
C GLU A 558 -29.44 2.89 -4.06
N LYS A 559 -30.70 2.68 -4.46
CA LYS A 559 -31.12 2.70 -5.89
C LYS A 559 -31.46 4.10 -6.41
N ASN A 560 -31.68 5.06 -5.52
CA ASN A 560 -32.28 6.36 -5.84
C ASN A 560 -31.31 7.54 -5.59
N THR A 561 -30.02 7.28 -5.42
CA THR A 561 -29.02 8.32 -5.26
C THR A 561 -28.64 8.91 -6.62
N ASN A 562 -28.62 10.24 -6.73
CA ASN A 562 -28.08 10.96 -7.89
C ASN A 562 -26.55 10.79 -8.06
N SER A 563 -25.93 9.87 -7.32
CA SER A 563 -24.48 9.67 -7.24
C SER A 563 -23.96 8.44 -7.98
N SER A 564 -24.77 7.86 -8.88
CA SER A 564 -24.48 6.63 -9.60
C SER A 564 -24.64 6.86 -11.11
N VAL A 565 -23.52 6.94 -11.84
CA VAL A 565 -23.53 7.13 -13.30
C VAL A 565 -23.39 5.76 -13.96
N GLU A 566 -24.36 5.37 -14.78
CA GLU A 566 -24.41 4.05 -15.41
C GLU A 566 -23.30 3.90 -16.46
N THR A 567 -22.47 2.85 -16.36
CA THR A 567 -21.38 2.69 -17.36
C THR A 567 -21.93 2.35 -18.74
N ALA A 568 -23.16 1.88 -18.87
CA ALA A 568 -23.85 1.64 -20.13
C ALA A 568 -23.85 2.89 -21.05
N ARG A 569 -24.02 4.11 -20.51
CA ARG A 569 -23.97 5.36 -21.29
C ARG A 569 -22.64 5.58 -22.01
N TYR A 570 -21.57 5.04 -21.43
CA TYR A 570 -20.19 5.23 -21.87
C TYR A 570 -19.60 4.03 -22.60
N LEU A 571 -19.96 2.81 -22.19
CA LEU A 571 -19.37 1.56 -22.64
C LEU A 571 -20.12 0.92 -23.82
N SER A 572 -21.39 1.29 -24.05
CA SER A 572 -22.21 0.77 -25.15
C SER A 572 -21.54 0.98 -26.51
N PRO A 573 -21.38 -0.07 -27.35
CA PRO A 573 -20.65 0.00 -28.61
C PRO A 573 -21.47 0.60 -29.78
N ASN A 574 -22.39 1.54 -29.50
CA ASN A 574 -23.15 2.21 -30.54
C ASN A 574 -22.23 3.14 -31.34
N THR A 575 -22.24 2.98 -32.67
CA THR A 575 -21.31 3.58 -33.65
C THR A 575 -21.32 5.10 -33.75
N GLU A 576 -22.11 5.80 -32.95
CA GLU A 576 -22.31 7.25 -32.98
C GLU A 576 -21.99 7.94 -31.63
N ASN A 577 -21.41 7.23 -30.66
CA ASN A 577 -21.09 7.82 -29.35
C ASN A 577 -20.00 8.92 -29.48
N PRO A 578 -20.32 10.21 -29.20
CA PRO A 578 -19.45 11.35 -29.53
C PRO A 578 -18.18 11.43 -28.66
N ILE A 579 -18.06 10.62 -27.62
CA ILE A 579 -16.82 10.47 -26.85
C ILE A 579 -15.71 9.79 -27.70
N PHE A 580 -16.11 8.95 -28.66
CA PHE A 580 -15.20 8.21 -29.54
C PHE A 580 -15.00 8.85 -30.92
N THR A 581 -15.71 9.93 -31.27
CA THR A 581 -15.40 10.71 -32.48
C THR A 581 -14.18 11.60 -32.23
N PRO A 582 -13.08 11.44 -32.99
CA PRO A 582 -11.86 12.20 -32.74
C PRO A 582 -12.06 13.68 -33.14
N TYR A 583 -12.09 14.57 -32.16
CA TYR A 583 -12.17 16.01 -32.42
C TYR A 583 -10.82 16.49 -32.99
N ILE A 584 -10.78 16.81 -34.29
CA ILE A 584 -9.52 16.99 -35.03
C ILE A 584 -8.86 18.33 -34.70
N LEU A 585 -8.06 18.35 -33.64
CA LEU A 585 -7.06 19.38 -33.34
C LEU A 585 -5.76 18.73 -32.80
N GLY A 586 -5.12 17.91 -33.65
CA GLY A 586 -3.74 17.43 -33.44
C GLY A 586 -3.55 16.00 -32.91
N ALA A 587 -4.62 15.23 -32.71
CA ALA A 587 -4.58 13.88 -32.10
C ALA A 587 -3.59 12.89 -32.78
N GLU A 588 -3.46 12.94 -34.10
CA GLU A 588 -2.59 12.06 -34.90
C GLU A 588 -1.10 12.10 -34.48
N LYS A 589 -0.65 13.20 -33.85
CA LYS A 589 0.73 13.33 -33.35
C LYS A 589 0.93 12.91 -31.89
N MET A 590 -0.13 12.50 -31.18
CA MET A 590 -0.03 11.97 -29.81
C MET A 590 -0.40 10.48 -29.70
N GLN A 591 -1.25 9.93 -30.58
CA GLN A 591 -1.52 8.47 -30.58
C GLN A 591 -0.24 7.66 -30.81
N ALA A 592 0.63 8.10 -31.73
CA ALA A 592 1.93 7.47 -32.03
C ALA A 592 2.94 7.46 -30.85
N ILE A 593 2.61 8.04 -29.69
CA ILE A 593 3.40 8.01 -28.46
C ILE A 593 2.76 7.10 -27.40
N THR A 594 1.46 6.80 -27.53
CA THR A 594 0.69 6.00 -26.54
C THR A 594 0.44 4.56 -27.02
N GLU A 595 0.19 4.36 -28.30
CA GLU A 595 -0.16 3.05 -28.89
C GLU A 595 1.12 2.27 -29.27
N GLY A 596 1.87 1.87 -28.25
CA GLY A 596 3.26 1.39 -28.37
C GLY A 596 3.54 -0.06 -27.95
N ARG A 597 2.52 -0.91 -27.74
CA ARG A 597 2.65 -2.36 -27.50
C ARG A 597 1.38 -3.11 -27.90
N ALA A 598 1.55 -4.22 -28.60
CA ALA A 598 0.48 -5.16 -28.92
C ALA A 598 0.26 -6.18 -27.79
N SER A 599 -0.89 -6.84 -27.80
CA SER A 599 -1.23 -7.94 -26.90
C SER A 599 -0.27 -9.13 -27.04
N VAL A 600 -0.01 -9.80 -25.92
CA VAL A 600 0.66 -11.11 -25.85
C VAL A 600 -0.11 -11.93 -24.82
N ASP A 601 -0.61 -13.09 -25.23
CA ASP A 601 -1.39 -13.98 -24.37
C ASP A 601 -0.51 -14.65 -23.30
N GLY A 602 -1.04 -14.87 -22.09
CA GLY A 602 -0.43 -15.81 -21.15
C GLY A 602 -0.71 -15.62 -19.65
N PHE A 603 -0.96 -14.40 -19.17
CA PHE A 603 -1.09 -14.12 -17.73
C PHE A 603 -2.27 -13.18 -17.39
N SER A 604 -2.72 -13.27 -16.14
CA SER A 604 -3.75 -12.40 -15.56
C SER A 604 -3.22 -10.97 -15.41
N SER A 605 -3.62 -10.10 -16.35
CA SER A 605 -3.15 -8.71 -16.50
C SER A 605 -3.26 -7.85 -15.22
N ILE A 606 -4.15 -8.23 -14.29
CA ILE A 606 -4.29 -7.61 -12.96
C ILE A 606 -2.98 -7.52 -12.14
N ASP A 607 -2.09 -8.51 -12.20
CA ASP A 607 -0.82 -8.45 -11.48
C ASP A 607 0.06 -7.29 -11.99
N GLN A 608 -0.03 -7.00 -13.29
CA GLN A 608 0.73 -5.95 -13.95
C GLN A 608 0.22 -4.54 -13.60
N LEU A 609 -1.07 -4.39 -13.25
CA LEU A 609 -1.61 -3.12 -12.72
C LEU A 609 -1.05 -2.76 -11.33
N TYR A 610 -1.03 -3.69 -10.38
CA TYR A 610 -0.61 -3.37 -9.00
C TYR A 610 0.88 -3.15 -8.88
N MET A 611 1.64 -3.81 -9.74
CA MET A 611 3.08 -3.75 -9.66
C MET A 611 3.61 -2.39 -10.11
N GLU A 612 3.05 -1.79 -11.16
CA GLU A 612 3.33 -0.42 -11.58
C GLU A 612 3.06 0.63 -10.47
N SER A 613 2.22 0.34 -9.47
CA SER A 613 1.92 1.25 -8.35
C SER A 613 2.97 1.27 -7.23
N SER A 614 3.90 0.31 -7.21
CA SER A 614 4.70 0.00 -6.02
C SER A 614 6.04 0.76 -5.94
N PHE A 615 6.44 1.49 -6.99
CA PHE A 615 7.83 1.90 -7.17
C PHE A 615 8.20 3.29 -6.62
N ALA A 616 7.30 4.27 -6.56
CA ALA A 616 7.65 5.63 -6.12
C ALA A 616 7.93 5.85 -4.61
N THR A 617 8.06 4.81 -3.77
CA THR A 617 8.25 5.01 -2.30
C THR A 617 9.35 4.19 -1.62
N SER A 618 10.08 3.34 -2.35
CA SER A 618 11.18 2.54 -1.78
C SER A 618 12.51 3.30 -1.80
N ASP A 619 12.71 4.19 -0.83
CA ASP A 619 13.95 4.98 -0.66
C ASP A 619 14.52 4.92 0.79
N ARG A 620 14.08 3.94 1.59
CA ARG A 620 14.63 3.61 2.92
C ARG A 620 14.56 2.10 3.21
N VAL A 621 15.60 1.60 3.88
CA VAL A 621 15.85 0.19 4.30
C VAL A 621 16.36 -0.74 3.16
N ALA A 622 17.44 -1.49 3.46
CA ALA A 622 18.07 -2.57 2.67
C ALA A 622 18.56 -2.18 1.23
N LEU A 623 19.85 -2.15 0.87
CA LEU A 623 21.06 -2.77 1.45
C LEU A 623 21.01 -4.31 1.61
N SER A 624 22.16 -4.96 1.80
CA SER A 624 22.30 -6.41 2.08
C SER A 624 21.77 -7.45 1.07
N SER A 625 21.62 -7.02 -0.18
CA SER A 625 21.67 -7.80 -1.42
C SER A 625 22.42 -9.19 -1.41
N LYS A 626 21.76 -10.31 -1.86
CA LYS A 626 22.05 -11.18 -3.07
C LYS A 626 21.69 -12.74 -2.93
N GLN A 627 21.54 -13.59 -3.97
CA GLN A 627 20.27 -13.78 -4.77
C GLN A 627 20.01 -15.22 -5.52
N THR A 628 18.95 -15.59 -6.36
CA THR A 628 18.02 -16.84 -6.56
C THR A 628 18.28 -18.09 -7.50
N SER A 629 17.35 -19.08 -7.32
CA SER A 629 16.48 -19.84 -8.28
C SER A 629 17.15 -20.93 -9.15
N CYS A 630 16.48 -21.64 -10.10
CA CYS A 630 15.11 -22.22 -10.08
C CYS A 630 14.98 -23.59 -10.76
N GLU A 631 13.93 -24.29 -10.35
CA GLU A 631 13.13 -25.28 -11.10
C GLU A 631 13.74 -26.63 -11.52
N THR A 632 13.11 -27.28 -12.50
CA THR A 632 12.92 -28.73 -12.62
C THR A 632 12.64 -29.01 -14.12
N LEU A 633 13.17 -30.08 -14.74
CA LEU A 633 12.39 -31.30 -15.06
C LEU A 633 13.28 -32.42 -15.66
N PRO A 634 12.98 -33.73 -15.44
CA PRO A 634 11.74 -34.38 -15.90
C PRO A 634 10.98 -35.22 -14.84
N CYS A 635 9.80 -35.72 -15.23
CA CYS A 635 8.79 -36.31 -14.33
C CYS A 635 9.08 -37.75 -13.88
N SER A 636 8.71 -38.04 -12.62
CA SER A 636 8.26 -39.34 -12.06
C SER A 636 9.26 -40.53 -12.09
N PRO A 637 9.43 -41.27 -10.97
CA PRO A 637 8.32 -41.86 -10.20
C PRO A 637 8.36 -41.57 -8.69
N MET A 638 7.57 -42.30 -7.91
CA MET A 638 7.44 -42.15 -6.45
C MET A 638 8.68 -42.68 -5.71
N GLY A 639 9.26 -41.90 -4.79
CA GLY A 639 10.28 -42.39 -3.86
C GLY A 639 11.15 -41.29 -3.23
N GLU A 640 11.08 -41.18 -1.91
CA GLU A 640 11.99 -40.43 -1.03
C GLU A 640 12.12 -38.90 -1.25
N GLY A 641 12.67 -38.19 -0.26
CA GLY A 641 12.56 -36.73 -0.16
C GLY A 641 13.69 -35.97 -0.85
N ALA A 642 13.36 -35.13 -1.84
CA ALA A 642 14.32 -34.30 -2.55
C ALA A 642 14.75 -33.05 -1.77
N ASP A 643 16.06 -32.81 -1.70
CA ASP A 643 16.67 -31.83 -0.82
C ASP A 643 16.72 -30.42 -1.45
N THR A 644 15.65 -29.63 -1.35
CA THR A 644 15.53 -28.30 -2.00
C THR A 644 16.13 -27.14 -1.20
N THR A 645 16.97 -26.30 -1.81
CA THR A 645 17.50 -25.05 -1.21
C THR A 645 16.57 -23.88 -1.52
N VAL A 646 16.80 -22.70 -0.93
CA VAL A 646 16.26 -21.40 -1.40
C VAL A 646 17.44 -20.46 -1.70
N ILE A 647 17.25 -19.49 -2.59
CA ILE A 647 18.21 -18.41 -2.92
C ILE A 647 17.38 -17.11 -3.24
N ARG A 648 17.92 -15.96 -3.73
CA ARG A 648 17.16 -14.66 -3.94
C ARG A 648 16.83 -13.77 -5.27
N VAL A 649 17.23 -13.37 -6.56
CA VAL A 649 18.20 -13.22 -7.78
C VAL A 649 18.10 -11.71 -8.17
N TYR A 650 19.21 -10.99 -8.41
CA TYR A 650 19.16 -9.55 -8.74
C TYR A 650 18.78 -9.26 -10.19
N ALA A 651 17.85 -8.33 -10.36
CA ALA A 651 17.71 -7.63 -11.63
C ALA A 651 18.96 -6.74 -11.89
N ALA A 652 19.76 -7.12 -12.88
CA ALA A 652 20.78 -6.28 -13.51
C ALA A 652 20.39 -5.96 -14.96
N TYR A 653 19.16 -5.46 -15.11
CA TYR A 653 18.62 -4.96 -16.37
C TYR A 653 17.60 -3.86 -16.06
N ASN A 654 17.28 -3.03 -17.07
CA ASN A 654 16.23 -2.03 -16.93
C ASN A 654 14.86 -2.71 -17.06
N CYS A 655 14.35 -3.18 -15.94
CA CYS A 655 13.07 -3.85 -15.77
C CYS A 655 11.96 -2.90 -15.31
N GLY A 656 12.22 -1.60 -15.16
CA GLY A 656 11.31 -0.66 -14.48
C GLY A 656 11.39 -0.70 -12.95
N LEU A 657 11.97 -1.75 -12.38
CA LEU A 657 12.24 -1.89 -10.95
C LEU A 657 13.30 -0.90 -10.43
N THR A 658 13.31 -0.68 -9.11
CA THR A 658 14.43 0.01 -8.45
C THR A 658 15.73 -0.82 -8.53
N LYS A 659 16.89 -0.14 -8.58
CA LYS A 659 18.22 -0.78 -8.50
C LYS A 659 18.40 -1.45 -7.14
N GLY A 660 17.89 -2.67 -6.96
CA GLY A 660 17.82 -3.26 -5.62
C GLY A 660 16.68 -4.24 -5.36
N THR A 661 15.73 -4.41 -6.29
CA THR A 661 14.57 -5.31 -6.10
C THR A 661 14.94 -6.80 -6.07
N SER A 662 14.18 -7.59 -5.29
CA SER A 662 14.55 -8.97 -4.96
C SER A 662 13.41 -10.02 -4.88
N VAL A 663 13.64 -11.26 -5.35
CA VAL A 663 12.62 -12.32 -5.65
C VAL A 663 13.02 -13.74 -5.14
N ARG A 664 12.61 -14.14 -3.92
CA ARG A 664 13.03 -15.41 -3.26
C ARG A 664 12.35 -16.65 -3.86
N LEU A 665 13.11 -17.70 -4.18
CA LEU A 665 12.60 -18.98 -4.76
C LEU A 665 13.36 -20.20 -4.25
N GLN A 666 12.61 -21.32 -4.22
CA GLN A 666 13.05 -22.66 -3.84
C GLN A 666 13.55 -23.45 -5.06
N VAL A 667 14.56 -24.30 -4.85
CA VAL A 667 15.43 -24.85 -5.91
C VAL A 667 15.88 -26.27 -5.59
N SER A 668 16.04 -27.11 -6.61
CA SER A 668 16.60 -28.46 -6.49
C SER A 668 18.12 -28.48 -6.73
N PRO A 669 18.82 -29.61 -6.52
CA PRO A 669 20.20 -29.81 -7.02
C PRO A 669 20.31 -29.99 -8.55
N THR A 670 19.16 -30.14 -9.22
CA THR A 670 19.00 -30.35 -10.67
C THR A 670 18.67 -29.05 -11.44
N THR A 671 17.90 -28.14 -10.83
CA THR A 671 17.69 -26.71 -11.18
C THR A 671 18.82 -26.11 -12.00
N THR A 672 18.55 -25.64 -13.22
CA THR A 672 19.53 -25.07 -14.16
C THR A 672 19.46 -23.54 -14.26
N SER A 673 20.44 -22.92 -14.95
CA SER A 673 20.51 -21.47 -15.11
C SER A 673 19.51 -20.88 -16.11
N LYS A 674 18.89 -21.72 -16.96
CA LYS A 674 17.75 -21.36 -17.81
C LYS A 674 16.52 -21.21 -16.94
N GLU A 675 16.21 -22.24 -16.18
CA GLU A 675 15.08 -22.33 -15.25
C GLU A 675 15.15 -21.27 -14.14
N VAL A 676 16.37 -20.94 -13.66
CA VAL A 676 16.65 -19.72 -12.85
C VAL A 676 16.05 -18.47 -13.47
N VAL A 677 16.43 -18.22 -14.71
CA VAL A 677 16.11 -17.02 -15.47
C VAL A 677 14.64 -17.04 -15.85
N GLU A 678 14.06 -18.21 -16.09
CA GLU A 678 12.64 -18.32 -16.41
C GLU A 678 11.76 -17.93 -15.22
N LEU A 679 11.86 -18.52 -14.01
CA LEU A 679 11.03 -18.01 -12.91
C LEU A 679 11.41 -16.60 -12.44
N VAL A 680 12.67 -16.15 -12.58
CA VAL A 680 13.03 -14.78 -12.16
C VAL A 680 12.59 -13.75 -13.17
N VAL A 681 12.70 -14.01 -14.48
CA VAL A 681 12.13 -13.13 -15.50
C VAL A 681 10.61 -13.24 -15.47
N GLU A 682 10.00 -14.41 -15.37
CA GLU A 682 8.54 -14.56 -15.27
C GLU A 682 7.97 -13.86 -14.03
N GLN A 683 8.57 -14.04 -12.85
CA GLN A 683 8.14 -13.30 -11.66
C GLN A 683 8.44 -11.81 -11.81
N ILE A 684 9.61 -11.40 -12.32
CA ILE A 684 9.87 -9.97 -12.60
C ILE A 684 8.86 -9.43 -13.63
N SER A 685 8.46 -10.18 -14.66
CA SER A 685 7.51 -9.77 -15.71
C SER A 685 6.10 -9.59 -15.16
N LYS A 686 5.63 -10.53 -14.32
CA LYS A 686 4.42 -10.34 -13.49
C LYS A 686 4.53 -9.10 -12.60
N ILE A 687 5.75 -8.81 -12.11
CA ILE A 687 6.12 -7.69 -11.25
C ILE A 687 6.45 -6.39 -12.06
N THR A 688 6.34 -6.35 -13.40
CA THR A 688 6.81 -5.21 -14.23
C THR A 688 6.11 -4.97 -15.58
N SER A 689 5.07 -5.73 -15.93
CA SER A 689 4.40 -5.61 -17.24
C SER A 689 5.34 -5.83 -18.44
N SER A 690 6.48 -6.51 -18.24
CA SER A 690 7.55 -6.62 -19.24
C SER A 690 7.48 -7.95 -20.00
N ASN A 691 7.17 -7.89 -21.30
CA ASN A 691 7.31 -9.01 -22.24
C ASN A 691 8.79 -9.27 -22.61
N ASP A 692 9.64 -9.25 -21.60
CA ASP A 692 11.08 -9.52 -21.65
C ASP A 692 11.27 -11.03 -21.79
N SER A 693 11.46 -11.54 -23.01
CA SER A 693 11.62 -12.98 -23.24
C SER A 693 12.81 -13.54 -22.44
N PRO A 694 12.65 -14.58 -21.58
CA PRO A 694 13.76 -15.16 -20.81
C PRO A 694 14.98 -15.58 -21.65
N LEU A 695 14.79 -15.80 -22.95
CA LEU A 695 15.84 -16.09 -23.92
C LEU A 695 16.80 -14.91 -24.16
N GLU A 696 16.38 -13.66 -23.94
CA GLU A 696 17.27 -12.48 -23.96
C GLU A 696 18.17 -12.41 -22.73
N PHE A 697 17.91 -13.21 -21.69
CA PHE A 697 18.51 -13.09 -20.38
C PHE A 697 19.48 -14.21 -20.05
N CYS A 698 20.40 -13.93 -19.13
CA CYS A 698 21.28 -14.94 -18.57
C CYS A 698 21.53 -14.71 -17.08
N LEU A 699 21.73 -15.82 -16.37
CA LEU A 699 22.24 -15.82 -15.02
C LEU A 699 23.74 -15.51 -15.02
N VAL A 700 24.14 -14.56 -14.20
CA VAL A 700 25.55 -14.26 -13.94
C VAL A 700 25.81 -14.19 -12.44
N VAL A 701 27.01 -14.60 -12.03
CA VAL A 701 27.46 -14.58 -10.64
C VAL A 701 28.60 -13.57 -10.47
N VAL A 702 28.53 -12.72 -9.44
CA VAL A 702 29.45 -11.59 -9.24
C VAL A 702 30.20 -11.69 -7.92
N ILE A 703 31.51 -11.44 -7.94
CA ILE A 703 32.41 -11.37 -6.77
C ILE A 703 33.32 -10.17 -6.94
N GLY A 704 33.06 -9.10 -6.18
CA GLY A 704 33.70 -7.80 -6.38
C GLY A 704 33.59 -7.36 -7.84
N ALA A 705 34.67 -6.81 -8.39
CA ALA A 705 34.75 -6.37 -9.79
C ALA A 705 34.85 -7.52 -10.84
N ARG A 706 34.36 -8.73 -10.55
CA ARG A 706 34.34 -9.87 -11.49
C ARG A 706 32.94 -10.46 -11.61
N GLU A 707 32.38 -10.48 -12.82
CA GLU A 707 31.22 -11.33 -13.14
C GLU A 707 31.62 -12.59 -13.91
N ARG A 708 30.77 -13.61 -13.84
CA ARG A 708 30.82 -14.81 -14.69
C ARG A 708 29.41 -15.16 -15.12
N ARG A 709 29.14 -15.17 -16.42
CA ARG A 709 27.92 -15.79 -16.96
C ARG A 709 27.95 -17.30 -16.72
N LEU A 710 26.82 -17.82 -16.26
CA LEU A 710 26.55 -19.24 -16.17
C LEU A 710 25.88 -19.70 -17.47
N ARG A 711 26.19 -20.93 -17.90
CA ARG A 711 25.54 -21.49 -19.08
C ARG A 711 24.11 -21.87 -18.72
N ASP A 712 23.21 -21.75 -19.68
CA ASP A 712 21.78 -21.98 -19.50
C ASP A 712 21.50 -23.40 -18.93
N ASP A 713 22.30 -24.42 -19.27
CA ASP A 713 22.25 -25.80 -18.74
C ASP A 713 22.83 -26.00 -17.32
N PHE A 714 23.51 -25.00 -16.75
CA PHE A 714 24.35 -25.17 -15.56
C PHE A 714 23.57 -25.03 -14.24
N PRO A 715 23.62 -26.00 -13.30
CA PRO A 715 22.95 -25.85 -12.01
C PRO A 715 23.66 -24.89 -11.04
N PRO A 716 23.01 -23.81 -10.55
CA PRO A 716 23.66 -22.82 -9.67
C PRO A 716 24.23 -23.41 -8.37
N LEU A 717 23.56 -24.44 -7.82
CA LEU A 717 24.06 -25.11 -6.61
C LEU A 717 25.36 -25.92 -6.82
N LYS A 718 25.79 -26.12 -8.08
CA LYS A 718 27.07 -26.77 -8.44
C LYS A 718 28.21 -25.75 -8.64
N LEU A 719 28.00 -24.47 -8.30
CA LEU A 719 29.08 -23.48 -8.28
C LEU A 719 30.20 -23.89 -7.31
N GLN A 720 31.45 -23.83 -7.78
CA GLN A 720 32.65 -24.06 -6.97
C GLN A 720 33.27 -22.74 -6.50
N ASN A 721 34.15 -22.79 -5.51
CA ASN A 721 34.92 -21.62 -5.07
C ASN A 721 35.75 -21.03 -6.24
N PRO A 722 35.91 -19.70 -6.34
CA PRO A 722 35.34 -18.69 -5.46
C PRO A 722 33.84 -18.43 -5.69
N TRP A 723 33.32 -18.76 -6.88
CA TRP A 723 31.98 -18.40 -7.37
C TRP A 723 30.81 -18.86 -6.49
N SER A 724 30.98 -19.91 -5.69
CA SER A 724 30.02 -20.35 -4.66
C SER A 724 29.75 -19.32 -3.55
N LYS A 725 30.65 -18.35 -3.35
CA LYS A 725 30.45 -17.19 -2.45
C LYS A 725 29.91 -15.96 -3.19
N GLY A 726 29.59 -16.12 -4.47
CA GLY A 726 29.20 -15.05 -5.36
C GLY A 726 27.72 -14.74 -5.34
N LYS A 727 27.43 -13.55 -5.84
CA LYS A 727 26.12 -12.92 -5.78
C LYS A 727 25.42 -13.06 -7.13
N LEU A 728 24.25 -13.71 -7.17
CA LEU A 728 23.53 -14.03 -8.42
C LEU A 728 22.68 -12.87 -8.96
N PHE A 729 22.69 -12.72 -10.29
CA PHE A 729 21.95 -11.72 -11.07
C PHE A 729 21.36 -12.32 -12.35
N VAL A 730 20.15 -11.91 -12.73
CA VAL A 730 19.65 -11.97 -14.11
C VAL A 730 20.05 -10.66 -14.79
N ARG A 731 20.67 -10.74 -15.97
CA ARG A 731 20.86 -9.58 -16.85
C ARG A 731 20.57 -9.92 -18.31
N ARG A 732 20.21 -8.92 -19.11
CA ARG A 732 20.15 -9.06 -20.57
C ARG A 732 21.52 -9.50 -21.09
N ARG A 733 21.55 -10.49 -22.00
CA ARG A 733 22.78 -11.11 -22.54
C ARG A 733 23.73 -10.06 -23.12
N GLN A 734 23.18 -9.10 -23.86
CA GLN A 734 23.86 -7.96 -24.48
C GLN A 734 24.45 -6.93 -23.49
N CYS A 735 23.95 -6.84 -22.25
CA CYS A 735 24.37 -5.83 -21.28
C CYS A 735 25.56 -6.31 -20.41
N LEU A 736 26.72 -6.54 -21.05
CA LEU A 736 27.87 -7.29 -20.51
C LEU A 736 28.53 -6.79 -19.19
N LEU A 737 28.11 -5.65 -18.63
CA LEU A 737 28.65 -5.08 -17.38
C LEU A 737 27.59 -4.73 -16.34
N ALA A 738 26.30 -4.90 -16.63
CA ALA A 738 25.21 -4.42 -15.78
C ALA A 738 25.20 -5.06 -14.38
N ALA A 739 25.64 -6.32 -14.26
CA ALA A 739 25.71 -7.00 -12.97
C ALA A 739 26.97 -6.63 -12.16
N ILE A 740 28.06 -6.19 -12.80
CA ILE A 740 29.19 -5.56 -12.09
C ILE A 740 28.77 -4.16 -11.58
N GLN A 741 28.03 -3.39 -12.38
CA GLN A 741 27.54 -2.05 -11.99
C GLN A 741 26.61 -2.14 -10.77
N ASN A 742 25.51 -2.90 -10.87
CA ASN A 742 24.61 -3.21 -9.73
C ASN A 742 25.27 -4.14 -8.67
N GLY A 743 26.51 -4.59 -8.92
CA GLY A 743 27.34 -5.39 -8.02
C GLY A 743 28.14 -4.53 -7.05
N ASN A 744 28.82 -3.51 -7.57
CA ASN A 744 29.74 -2.65 -6.83
C ASN A 744 29.05 -1.43 -6.17
N GLU A 745 27.94 -0.92 -6.74
CA GLU A 745 27.13 0.14 -6.09
C GLU A 745 26.53 -0.29 -4.74
N ALA A 746 26.47 -1.61 -4.48
CA ALA A 746 25.97 -2.19 -3.22
C ALA A 746 27.12 -2.59 -2.25
N ALA A 747 28.25 -1.88 -2.30
CA ALA A 747 29.46 -2.14 -1.52
C ALA A 747 30.22 -0.86 -1.08
N VAL A 748 29.54 0.28 -1.09
CA VAL A 748 30.02 1.62 -0.65
C VAL A 748 28.99 2.19 0.33
#